data_AF-A0AAU5K122-F1
#
_entry.id   AF-A0AAU5K122-F1
#
_cell.length_a   1.000
_cell.length_b   1.000
_cell.length_c   1.000
_cell.angle_alpha   90.00
_cell.angle_beta   90.00
_cell.angle_gamma   90.00
#
_symmetry.space_group_name_H-M   'P 1'
#
loop_
_entity.id
_entity.type
_entity.pdbx_description
1 polymer ?
#
loop_
_entity_poly.entity_id
_entity_poly.type
_entity_poly.pdbx_seq_one_letter_code
_entity_poly.pdbx_strand_id
1 'polypeptide(L)'
;MSVFDLPRLYFGGTAVTRLPTGPRGGLVDLARNTALRGAEAGAERPAAVGPFGEDGPAEAYHEHLAEHGARGGHFSGNGHLVLDARVTGAERVAGAVETDDPVVGRAVDMWGHYNPYLGTTVNRARVFDVDPASTWTTTLMGGQFAFGREGRSHDAGYLCVGDVGGFMPPRWHGFTPVRRTLHQFAIGAWEGLDWPASAADSPAVRALRAAVEEGEGGGIVVQFALEQPAAEGVRDPEDAPGVWRLRGTIAPWRPDEPRTHPAGRLLVPCEKESRTDEAPGPCTVRVSPETATVAFNRPFAHGGGGAALELRTARSDLPVAVLPAGATAGGEVVTVPAASAEAARRAAEEGLVLVRPAADGEGTRTVLLREREAVVLTDEACLILEHPDPERGEEHAVEVPVRTFVRGVPAALDEVVVRQFPNPRALPLDPVAAAPTARCGDVEIVRLRAGRTSGGKPLVGEGSGRDGASWCGFATDAHGRGRFTVSGARAGTARLLLAAGPEDLPPHDPAAPGSAEACYDHGDALGFWPWAGSAAVRVLPDDWQLDAVLQQDVTFELLHREVFAYYEQLFPFMRDEVFSLADRCKVETYAKLIWQMCDPANKDRTYYMPPTRDLSLPKARLLLKYLRAQSTAAAVPPAAVPSPVRSYPQITTRAQLRSALWQAVTVELATSLQYLFAGYSVPTHGTGFEYVRSGVWTPRQLRLACGDGGESLAKGVRDSLFDVAREEMMHFLVVNNILMAMGEPFHVPEVDFGTPGRLPLPLDFALEPLHLGSLQRFIAIERPERLAGGAGAGAKDGPGPGPFGSPSELYAGIREGLTRVPDLFPVDRGRGGGEHHLFIGGTVNAVHPDYQLEVDDLSSALFAVDFVTEQGEGGVLDTEKAGSESHHDTFVRLAELLMTERADGPHGEGAPWHPAYPSLRNPTLDPGHPGRAAVSDPHARQVMRLFNRCYFMMLQLIVQHFGESPDASLRRSKLMNAAIDVMTGMMRPLAEQLMPMESGWRGRTAGPSFELEEPPAYIARPDVARRGFAMRFRHLAVMARECEGVPDRVPELMTWYAERFAHEGRS
;
A
#
# COMPACT_ATOMS: atom_id res chain seq x y z
N MET A 1 -20.87 -7.15 27.08
CA MET A 1 -20.32 -6.39 25.92
C MET A 1 -21.38 -6.32 24.83
N SER A 2 -21.14 -5.56 23.76
CA SER A 2 -22.13 -5.38 22.70
C SER A 2 -22.29 -6.57 21.75
N VAL A 3 -23.38 -6.50 20.99
CA VAL A 3 -23.60 -7.16 19.70
C VAL A 3 -24.05 -6.01 18.79
N PHE A 4 -23.06 -5.17 18.47
CA PHE A 4 -23.13 -3.85 17.82
C PHE A 4 -24.13 -2.87 18.46
N ASP A 5 -23.62 -1.81 19.10
CA ASP A 5 -24.48 -0.75 19.67
C ASP A 5 -25.13 0.08 18.55
N LEU A 6 -26.13 0.89 18.90
CA LEU A 6 -26.77 1.82 17.98
C LEU A 6 -25.96 3.15 17.94
N PRO A 7 -25.93 3.84 16.78
CA PRO A 7 -26.54 3.46 15.51
C PRO A 7 -25.67 2.49 14.70
N ARG A 8 -26.29 1.70 13.83
CA ARG A 8 -25.62 0.78 12.90
C ARG A 8 -25.78 1.27 11.47
N LEU A 9 -24.74 1.11 10.63
CA LEU A 9 -24.82 1.28 9.18
C LEU A 9 -24.61 -0.08 8.51
N TYR A 10 -25.60 -0.56 7.76
CA TYR A 10 -25.49 -1.81 7.00
C TYR A 10 -24.97 -1.53 5.61
N PHE A 11 -24.03 -2.32 5.11
CA PHE A 11 -23.47 -2.17 3.77
C PHE A 11 -23.38 -3.49 3.01
N GLY A 12 -23.39 -3.39 1.68
CA GLY A 12 -23.33 -4.57 0.81
C GLY A 12 -22.91 -4.24 -0.61
N GLY A 13 -22.51 -5.28 -1.34
CA GLY A 13 -22.04 -5.18 -2.71
C GLY A 13 -21.20 -6.40 -3.11
N THR A 14 -20.06 -6.16 -3.74
CA THR A 14 -19.12 -7.21 -4.14
C THR A 14 -17.69 -6.93 -3.64
N ALA A 15 -16.89 -7.99 -3.57
CA ALA A 15 -15.45 -7.89 -3.37
C ALA A 15 -14.72 -8.78 -4.38
N VAL A 16 -13.57 -8.34 -4.86
CA VAL A 16 -12.73 -9.06 -5.83
C VAL A 16 -11.35 -9.31 -5.21
N THR A 17 -11.00 -10.58 -5.03
CA THR A 17 -9.72 -11.03 -4.46
C THR A 17 -8.79 -11.53 -5.56
N ARG A 18 -7.62 -10.91 -5.69
CA ARG A 18 -6.56 -11.31 -6.63
C ARG A 18 -5.44 -12.13 -5.96
N LEU A 19 -5.79 -13.03 -5.04
CA LEU A 19 -4.83 -13.95 -4.39
C LEU A 19 -4.13 -14.83 -5.45
N PRO A 20 -2.79 -15.01 -5.41
CA PRO A 20 -2.09 -16.01 -6.21
C PRO A 20 -2.30 -17.42 -5.63
N THR A 21 -2.97 -18.31 -6.37
CA THR A 21 -3.37 -19.64 -5.87
C THR A 21 -2.35 -20.75 -6.08
N GLY A 22 -1.31 -20.56 -6.89
CA GLY A 22 -0.31 -21.59 -7.21
C GLY A 22 0.30 -22.31 -6.00
N PRO A 23 0.72 -21.60 -4.94
CA PRO A 23 1.24 -22.23 -3.72
C PRO A 23 0.29 -23.25 -3.06
N ARG A 24 -1.02 -23.12 -3.25
CA ARG A 24 -2.03 -24.04 -2.66
C ARG A 24 -2.03 -25.44 -3.28
N GLY A 25 -1.37 -25.63 -4.42
CA GLY A 25 -1.26 -26.92 -5.11
C GLY A 25 -0.46 -27.99 -4.35
N GLY A 26 0.16 -27.65 -3.20
CA GLY A 26 0.98 -28.59 -2.42
C GLY A 26 2.35 -28.89 -3.05
N LEU A 27 2.76 -28.11 -4.06
CA LEU A 27 4.05 -28.19 -4.75
C LEU A 27 5.02 -27.08 -4.28
N VAL A 28 4.96 -26.73 -2.98
CA VAL A 28 5.87 -25.79 -2.33
C VAL A 28 6.34 -26.39 -1.02
N ASP A 29 7.66 -26.39 -0.78
CA ASP A 29 8.22 -26.64 0.54
C ASP A 29 8.54 -25.31 1.25
N LEU A 30 7.95 -25.11 2.42
CA LEU A 30 8.00 -23.87 3.19
C LEU A 30 9.12 -23.88 4.25
N ALA A 31 9.99 -24.90 4.30
CA ALA A 31 11.21 -24.90 5.12
C ALA A 31 12.32 -24.03 4.51
N ARG A 32 12.43 -24.04 3.17
CA ARG A 32 13.42 -23.27 2.41
C ARG A 32 12.83 -22.24 1.45
N ASN A 33 11.51 -22.21 1.28
CA ASN A 33 10.81 -21.54 0.18
C ASN A 33 11.28 -22.13 -1.17
N THR A 34 10.83 -23.34 -1.49
CA THR A 34 11.28 -24.11 -2.67
C THR A 34 10.10 -24.64 -3.48
N ALA A 35 10.08 -24.36 -4.79
CA ALA A 35 9.12 -24.94 -5.74
C ALA A 35 9.41 -26.44 -5.99
N LEU A 36 8.36 -27.26 -6.17
CA LEU A 36 8.47 -28.71 -6.27
C LEU A 36 7.89 -29.26 -7.59
N ARG A 37 8.47 -30.37 -8.07
CA ARG A 37 7.89 -31.25 -9.08
C ARG A 37 7.11 -32.37 -8.37
N GLY A 38 5.95 -32.76 -8.89
CA GLY A 38 5.11 -33.84 -8.35
C GLY A 38 4.03 -34.28 -9.33
N ALA A 39 3.37 -35.42 -9.07
CA ALA A 39 2.45 -36.05 -10.03
C ALA A 39 0.96 -35.82 -9.72
N GLU A 40 0.20 -35.49 -10.78
CA GLU A 40 -1.27 -35.41 -10.94
C GLU A 40 -2.10 -34.47 -10.03
N ALA A 41 -3.10 -33.84 -10.67
CA ALA A 41 -4.08 -32.96 -10.03
C ALA A 41 -5.11 -33.74 -9.21
N GLY A 42 -5.46 -33.23 -8.02
CA GLY A 42 -6.58 -33.73 -7.22
C GLY A 42 -6.27 -34.86 -6.24
N ALA A 43 -5.02 -35.33 -6.18
CA ALA A 43 -4.57 -36.18 -5.07
C ALA A 43 -4.41 -35.33 -3.78
N GLU A 44 -4.92 -35.80 -2.65
CA GLU A 44 -4.79 -35.07 -1.38
C GLU A 44 -3.33 -34.93 -0.93
N ARG A 45 -2.44 -35.82 -1.36
CA ARG A 45 -0.98 -35.73 -1.25
C ARG A 45 -0.35 -36.30 -2.54
N PRO A 46 0.60 -35.62 -3.21
CA PRO A 46 1.30 -36.20 -4.36
C PRO A 46 2.19 -37.37 -3.91
N ALA A 47 2.16 -38.49 -4.61
CA ALA A 47 2.80 -39.74 -4.16
C ALA A 47 4.34 -39.73 -4.16
N ALA A 48 4.94 -38.79 -4.90
CA ALA A 48 6.36 -38.44 -4.82
C ALA A 48 6.52 -36.97 -5.23
N VAL A 49 7.31 -36.21 -4.47
CA VAL A 49 7.72 -34.85 -4.80
C VAL A 49 9.23 -34.70 -4.69
N GLY A 50 9.78 -33.71 -5.39
CA GLY A 50 11.18 -33.28 -5.24
C GLY A 50 11.38 -31.84 -5.72
N PRO A 51 12.51 -31.19 -5.40
CA PRO A 51 12.75 -29.80 -5.81
C PRO A 51 12.66 -29.61 -7.33
N PHE A 52 12.08 -28.48 -7.76
CA PHE A 52 12.04 -28.12 -9.18
C PHE A 52 13.43 -27.75 -9.71
N GLY A 53 14.22 -27.07 -8.88
CA GLY A 53 15.54 -26.52 -9.17
C GLY A 53 15.59 -25.06 -8.75
N GLU A 54 16.50 -24.70 -7.84
CA GLU A 54 16.61 -23.35 -7.27
C GLU A 54 17.00 -22.32 -8.34
N ASP A 55 17.88 -22.69 -9.28
CA ASP A 55 18.24 -21.90 -10.47
C ASP A 55 17.33 -22.19 -11.71
N GLY A 56 16.17 -22.85 -11.51
CA GLY A 56 15.29 -23.26 -12.60
C GLY A 56 14.49 -22.10 -13.20
N PRO A 57 14.42 -21.94 -14.54
CA PRO A 57 13.68 -20.84 -15.17
C PRO A 57 12.18 -20.94 -14.88
N ALA A 58 11.59 -19.83 -14.45
CA ALA A 58 10.20 -19.77 -13.98
C ALA A 58 9.18 -20.28 -15.01
N GLU A 59 9.38 -19.98 -16.29
CA GLU A 59 8.50 -20.43 -17.39
C GLU A 59 8.32 -21.95 -17.41
N ALA A 60 9.40 -22.73 -17.29
CA ALA A 60 9.34 -24.19 -17.27
C ALA A 60 8.64 -24.75 -16.01
N TYR A 61 8.57 -23.98 -14.92
CA TYR A 61 7.75 -24.33 -13.76
C TYR A 61 6.29 -23.93 -13.97
N HIS A 62 6.02 -22.78 -14.59
CA HIS A 62 4.66 -22.37 -14.98
C HIS A 62 4.03 -23.36 -15.96
N GLU A 63 4.82 -23.93 -16.87
CA GLU A 63 4.44 -25.04 -17.75
C GLU A 63 4.17 -26.34 -16.96
N HIS A 64 5.09 -26.75 -16.10
CA HIS A 64 4.89 -27.93 -15.23
C HIS A 64 3.59 -27.84 -14.41
N LEU A 65 3.31 -26.66 -13.80
CA LEU A 65 2.07 -26.41 -13.07
C LEU A 65 0.81 -26.44 -13.96
N ALA A 66 0.91 -26.15 -15.27
CA ALA A 66 -0.20 -26.31 -16.21
C ALA A 66 -0.46 -27.78 -16.54
N GLU A 67 0.58 -28.51 -16.95
CA GLU A 67 0.50 -29.95 -17.27
C GLU A 67 -0.08 -30.78 -16.12
N HIS A 68 0.21 -30.38 -14.87
CA HIS A 68 -0.19 -31.07 -13.66
C HIS A 68 -1.40 -30.43 -12.96
N GLY A 69 -2.08 -29.45 -13.60
CA GLY A 69 -3.30 -28.81 -13.09
C GLY A 69 -3.15 -28.06 -11.75
N ALA A 70 -1.92 -27.74 -11.35
CA ALA A 70 -1.57 -27.26 -10.02
C ALA A 70 -1.50 -25.72 -9.88
N ARG A 71 -1.75 -24.98 -10.97
CA ARG A 71 -1.87 -23.49 -10.97
C ARG A 71 -2.96 -22.96 -10.02
N GLY A 72 -4.00 -23.75 -9.75
CA GLY A 72 -5.20 -23.31 -9.05
C GLY A 72 -6.07 -22.36 -9.90
N GLY A 73 -7.05 -21.71 -9.27
CA GLY A 73 -8.03 -20.87 -10.00
C GLY A 73 -7.50 -19.51 -10.48
N HIS A 74 -6.46 -18.96 -9.82
CA HIS A 74 -5.93 -17.62 -10.08
C HIS A 74 -4.42 -17.57 -9.80
N PHE A 75 -3.63 -18.09 -10.73
CA PHE A 75 -2.17 -18.18 -10.61
C PHE A 75 -1.48 -16.83 -10.72
N SER A 76 -1.93 -15.96 -11.63
CA SER A 76 -1.36 -14.62 -11.86
C SER A 76 -1.82 -13.56 -10.86
N GLY A 77 -2.18 -13.99 -9.65
CA GLY A 77 -2.72 -13.12 -8.62
C GLY A 77 -1.69 -12.15 -8.04
N ASN A 78 -1.89 -10.86 -8.32
CA ASN A 78 -1.09 -9.76 -7.76
C ASN A 78 -1.40 -9.38 -6.31
N GLY A 79 -2.20 -10.19 -5.58
CA GLY A 79 -2.50 -10.03 -4.17
C GLY A 79 -3.39 -8.83 -3.81
N HIS A 80 -4.01 -8.14 -4.77
CA HIS A 80 -4.92 -7.03 -4.49
C HIS A 80 -6.32 -7.51 -4.05
N LEU A 81 -6.94 -6.77 -3.14
CA LEU A 81 -8.36 -6.77 -2.82
C LEU A 81 -9.00 -5.50 -3.37
N VAL A 82 -10.23 -5.60 -3.88
CA VAL A 82 -11.07 -4.47 -4.30
C VAL A 82 -12.45 -4.67 -3.70
N LEU A 83 -13.05 -3.61 -3.14
CA LEU A 83 -14.45 -3.60 -2.74
C LEU A 83 -15.23 -2.70 -3.70
N ASP A 84 -16.44 -3.11 -4.07
CA ASP A 84 -17.48 -2.24 -4.63
C ASP A 84 -18.72 -2.45 -3.76
N ALA A 85 -18.85 -1.62 -2.73
CA ALA A 85 -19.86 -1.74 -1.70
C ALA A 85 -20.47 -0.38 -1.38
N ARG A 86 -21.75 -0.39 -0.97
CA ARG A 86 -22.52 0.80 -0.63
C ARG A 86 -23.27 0.60 0.68
N VAL A 87 -23.52 1.69 1.40
CA VAL A 87 -24.42 1.67 2.55
C VAL A 87 -25.85 1.40 2.05
N THR A 88 -26.50 0.40 2.63
CA THR A 88 -27.81 -0.15 2.22
C THR A 88 -28.94 0.24 3.17
N GLY A 89 -28.61 0.69 4.39
CA GLY A 89 -29.57 1.18 5.37
C GLY A 89 -28.87 1.60 6.67
N ALA A 90 -29.56 2.38 7.50
CA ALA A 90 -29.08 2.83 8.79
C ALA A 90 -30.10 2.50 9.89
N GLU A 91 -29.66 1.93 11.01
CA GLU A 91 -30.52 1.64 12.16
C GLU A 91 -30.13 2.58 13.31
N ARG A 92 -30.95 3.61 13.57
CA ARG A 92 -30.82 4.48 14.75
C ARG A 92 -31.69 4.02 15.93
N VAL A 93 -32.72 3.23 15.67
CA VAL A 93 -33.66 2.69 16.65
C VAL A 93 -33.80 1.18 16.41
N ALA A 94 -33.72 0.38 17.47
CA ALA A 94 -33.73 -1.07 17.38
C ALA A 94 -34.94 -1.63 16.59
N GLY A 95 -34.67 -2.35 15.51
CA GLY A 95 -35.67 -2.94 14.60
C GLY A 95 -36.21 -1.98 13.52
N ALA A 96 -35.72 -0.74 13.44
CA ALA A 96 -36.12 0.24 12.44
C ALA A 96 -34.92 0.62 11.55
N VAL A 97 -34.84 -0.04 10.38
CA VAL A 97 -33.82 0.26 9.36
C VAL A 97 -34.36 1.36 8.44
N GLU A 98 -33.73 2.52 8.51
CA GLU A 98 -33.96 3.70 7.69
C GLU A 98 -33.23 3.51 6.34
N THR A 99 -33.89 3.90 5.25
CA THR A 99 -33.37 3.76 3.87
C THR A 99 -33.37 5.09 3.10
N ASP A 100 -33.70 6.16 3.81
CA ASP A 100 -33.89 7.55 3.37
C ASP A 100 -32.89 8.53 4.02
N ASP A 101 -31.99 8.04 4.89
CA ASP A 101 -30.86 8.84 5.40
C ASP A 101 -29.84 9.11 4.26
N PRO A 102 -29.30 10.35 4.12
CA PRO A 102 -28.34 10.72 3.08
C PRO A 102 -27.07 9.85 2.94
N VAL A 103 -26.72 9.02 3.93
CA VAL A 103 -25.62 8.05 3.79
C VAL A 103 -25.97 6.85 2.91
N VAL A 104 -27.25 6.52 2.74
CA VAL A 104 -27.71 5.33 2.00
C VAL A 104 -27.47 5.50 0.49
N GLY A 105 -26.97 4.44 -0.16
CA GLY A 105 -26.52 4.44 -1.56
C GLY A 105 -25.08 4.92 -1.77
N ARG A 106 -24.45 5.56 -0.77
CA ARG A 106 -23.08 6.07 -0.83
C ARG A 106 -22.03 4.97 -0.63
N ALA A 107 -20.81 5.20 -1.11
CA ALA A 107 -19.75 4.20 -1.17
C ALA A 107 -19.21 3.78 0.22
N VAL A 108 -18.69 2.55 0.28
CA VAL A 108 -17.88 2.01 1.37
C VAL A 108 -16.59 1.46 0.76
N ASP A 109 -15.49 2.16 0.97
CA ASP A 109 -14.19 1.94 0.33
C ASP A 109 -13.16 1.41 1.35
N MET A 110 -12.22 0.58 0.87
CA MET A 110 -11.08 0.14 1.67
C MET A 110 -9.79 0.22 0.87
N TRP A 111 -8.95 1.17 1.24
CA TRP A 111 -7.66 1.46 0.64
C TRP A 111 -6.55 0.74 1.43
N GLY A 112 -5.38 0.58 0.81
CA GLY A 112 -4.19 0.17 1.54
C GLY A 112 -3.45 1.38 2.11
N HIS A 113 -2.26 1.13 2.61
CA HIS A 113 -1.40 2.14 3.23
C HIS A 113 -0.89 3.17 2.22
N TYR A 114 -0.87 4.44 2.64
CA TYR A 114 -0.07 5.47 1.98
C TYR A 114 1.42 5.07 2.00
N ASN A 115 2.07 5.11 0.84
CA ASN A 115 3.50 4.87 0.69
C ASN A 115 4.22 6.23 0.65
N PRO A 116 5.03 6.59 1.67
CA PRO A 116 5.71 7.88 1.75
C PRO A 116 6.89 8.03 0.78
N TYR A 117 7.40 6.93 0.22
CA TYR A 117 8.48 6.93 -0.77
C TYR A 117 7.97 7.26 -2.19
N LEU A 118 6.71 6.90 -2.48
CA LEU A 118 6.03 7.12 -3.78
C LEU A 118 4.90 8.17 -3.71
N GLY A 119 4.62 8.71 -2.52
CA GLY A 119 3.57 9.70 -2.27
C GLY A 119 2.16 9.24 -2.68
N THR A 120 1.79 7.98 -2.41
CA THR A 120 0.62 7.34 -3.05
C THR A 120 -0.12 6.30 -2.20
N THR A 121 -1.44 6.18 -2.40
CA THR A 121 -2.34 5.12 -1.89
C THR A 121 -2.75 4.08 -2.93
N VAL A 122 -2.12 4.07 -4.12
CA VAL A 122 -2.32 3.04 -5.17
C VAL A 122 -2.07 1.61 -4.69
N ASN A 123 -1.42 1.47 -3.53
CA ASN A 123 -1.39 0.24 -2.74
C ASN A 123 -2.83 -0.07 -2.32
N ARG A 124 -3.55 -0.85 -3.12
CA ARG A 124 -4.87 -1.36 -2.74
C ARG A 124 -4.76 -2.18 -1.44
N ALA A 125 -5.90 -2.43 -0.80
CA ALA A 125 -5.96 -3.47 0.21
C ALA A 125 -5.39 -4.79 -0.34
N ARG A 126 -4.79 -5.62 0.51
CA ARG A 126 -4.16 -6.88 0.12
C ARG A 126 -4.96 -8.09 0.58
N VAL A 127 -4.74 -9.20 -0.14
CA VAL A 127 -5.17 -10.55 0.23
C VAL A 127 -3.99 -11.49 0.02
N PHE A 128 -3.61 -12.22 1.08
CA PHE A 128 -2.50 -13.19 1.08
C PHE A 128 -2.80 -14.34 2.06
N ASP A 129 -2.16 -15.49 1.87
CA ASP A 129 -2.22 -16.60 2.83
C ASP A 129 -1.00 -16.56 3.76
N VAL A 130 -1.21 -16.67 5.08
CA VAL A 130 -0.11 -16.83 6.07
C VAL A 130 0.50 -18.23 6.00
N ASP A 131 -0.32 -19.22 5.66
CA ASP A 131 0.06 -20.59 5.34
C ASP A 131 -0.37 -20.89 3.90
N PRO A 132 0.50 -20.66 2.90
CA PRO A 132 0.16 -20.88 1.49
C PRO A 132 -0.22 -22.33 1.13
N ALA A 133 0.10 -23.30 2.00
CA ALA A 133 -0.34 -24.70 1.89
C ALA A 133 -1.72 -24.94 2.54
N SER A 134 -2.49 -23.88 2.83
CA SER A 134 -3.74 -23.94 3.59
C SER A 134 -4.77 -22.87 3.19
N THR A 135 -5.95 -23.33 2.80
CA THR A 135 -7.12 -22.49 2.44
C THR A 135 -7.71 -21.69 3.62
N TRP A 136 -7.24 -21.93 4.84
CA TRP A 136 -7.76 -21.37 6.09
C TRP A 136 -7.16 -20.01 6.47
N THR A 137 -6.14 -19.54 5.76
CA THR A 137 -5.31 -18.41 6.21
C THR A 137 -5.38 -17.18 5.33
N THR A 138 -6.42 -17.09 4.49
CA THR A 138 -6.67 -15.99 3.55
C THR A 138 -6.99 -14.70 4.28
N THR A 139 -5.91 -13.97 4.55
CA THR A 139 -5.86 -12.80 5.41
C THR A 139 -6.02 -11.55 4.55
N LEU A 140 -6.93 -10.67 4.96
CA LEU A 140 -7.10 -9.38 4.31
C LEU A 140 -6.29 -8.31 5.05
N MET A 141 -5.96 -7.22 4.38
CA MET A 141 -5.13 -6.17 4.96
C MET A 141 -5.45 -4.83 4.30
N GLY A 142 -5.99 -3.90 5.08
CA GLY A 142 -6.19 -2.51 4.67
C GLY A 142 -4.98 -1.63 4.97
N GLY A 143 -5.22 -0.33 4.88
CA GLY A 143 -4.42 0.72 5.50
C GLY A 143 -5.28 1.94 5.80
N GLN A 144 -6.39 2.13 5.09
CA GLN A 144 -7.42 3.12 5.37
C GLN A 144 -8.81 2.54 5.03
N PHE A 145 -9.84 2.91 5.79
CA PHE A 145 -11.25 2.59 5.52
C PHE A 145 -12.06 3.87 5.54
N ALA A 146 -13.00 3.99 4.59
CA ALA A 146 -13.76 5.22 4.41
C ALA A 146 -15.17 4.94 3.89
N PHE A 147 -16.15 5.76 4.26
CA PHE A 147 -17.51 5.62 3.76
C PHE A 147 -18.25 6.95 3.59
N GLY A 148 -19.34 6.92 2.81
CA GLY A 148 -20.22 8.08 2.62
C GLY A 148 -19.83 9.03 1.50
N ARG A 149 -18.89 8.64 0.62
CA ARG A 149 -18.55 9.33 -0.63
C ARG A 149 -19.62 9.09 -1.70
N GLU A 150 -19.90 10.10 -2.51
CA GLU A 150 -20.87 10.03 -3.62
C GLU A 150 -20.25 10.52 -4.94
N GLY A 151 -19.73 9.61 -5.76
CA GLY A 151 -18.93 9.96 -6.94
C GLY A 151 -17.47 10.22 -6.55
N ARG A 152 -16.88 11.32 -7.03
CA ARG A 152 -15.50 11.73 -6.71
C ARG A 152 -15.50 12.46 -5.36
N SER A 153 -14.51 12.21 -4.49
CA SER A 153 -14.50 12.84 -3.17
C SER A 153 -14.34 14.37 -3.17
N HIS A 154 -13.84 14.97 -4.26
CA HIS A 154 -13.83 16.43 -4.42
C HIS A 154 -15.20 17.03 -4.83
N ASP A 155 -16.14 16.20 -5.33
CA ASP A 155 -17.52 16.62 -5.60
C ASP A 155 -18.41 16.40 -4.35
N ALA A 156 -18.35 15.21 -3.77
CA ALA A 156 -19.06 14.85 -2.54
C ALA A 156 -18.23 13.85 -1.71
N GLY A 157 -17.41 14.41 -0.83
CA GLY A 157 -16.45 13.70 0.00
C GLY A 157 -17.03 12.71 1.00
N TYR A 158 -16.12 11.93 1.58
CA TYR A 158 -16.42 10.96 2.64
C TYR A 158 -17.11 11.60 3.85
N LEU A 159 -17.93 10.81 4.54
CA LEU A 159 -18.55 11.19 5.82
C LEU A 159 -17.75 10.66 7.02
N CYS A 160 -16.85 9.71 6.79
CA CYS A 160 -15.88 9.21 7.76
C CYS A 160 -14.69 8.56 7.04
N VAL A 161 -13.49 8.76 7.57
CA VAL A 161 -12.23 8.16 7.11
C VAL A 161 -11.42 7.74 8.33
N GLY A 162 -10.71 6.61 8.31
CA GLY A 162 -9.84 6.21 9.41
C GLY A 162 -8.74 5.23 8.98
N ASP A 163 -7.62 5.23 9.70
CA ASP A 163 -6.48 4.37 9.41
C ASP A 163 -6.71 2.94 9.93
N VAL A 164 -6.17 1.95 9.24
CA VAL A 164 -6.42 0.52 9.52
C VAL A 164 -5.11 -0.23 9.72
N GLY A 165 -4.73 -0.41 10.98
CA GLY A 165 -3.54 -1.17 11.37
C GLY A 165 -3.77 -2.69 11.44
N GLY A 166 -2.70 -3.45 11.18
CA GLY A 166 -2.64 -4.90 11.39
C GLY A 166 -3.26 -5.76 10.28
N PHE A 167 -3.54 -7.01 10.62
CA PHE A 167 -4.07 -8.03 9.71
C PHE A 167 -5.53 -8.37 10.02
N MET A 168 -6.30 -8.77 9.00
CA MET A 168 -7.71 -9.16 9.12
C MET A 168 -7.90 -10.66 8.80
N PRO A 169 -7.49 -11.57 9.71
CA PRO A 169 -7.71 -13.00 9.53
C PRO A 169 -9.19 -13.35 9.31
N PRO A 170 -9.48 -14.43 8.55
CA PRO A 170 -10.82 -14.99 8.48
C PRO A 170 -11.14 -15.64 9.83
N ARG A 171 -12.13 -15.10 10.54
CA ARG A 171 -12.50 -15.54 11.91
C ARG A 171 -13.43 -16.73 11.93
N TRP A 172 -14.48 -16.66 11.12
CA TRP A 172 -15.44 -17.74 10.93
C TRP A 172 -15.43 -18.16 9.47
N HIS A 173 -15.62 -19.45 9.21
CA HIS A 173 -15.51 -20.04 7.88
C HIS A 173 -16.73 -20.90 7.53
N GLY A 174 -17.29 -20.72 6.34
CA GLY A 174 -18.25 -21.65 5.74
C GLY A 174 -17.58 -22.52 4.68
N PHE A 175 -17.46 -23.82 4.95
CA PHE A 175 -17.02 -24.86 4.00
C PHE A 175 -18.22 -25.36 3.17
N THR A 176 -18.11 -26.04 2.03
CA THR A 176 -17.03 -26.92 1.53
C THR A 176 -16.80 -26.78 0.01
N PRO A 177 -15.57 -26.51 -0.50
CA PRO A 177 -14.41 -25.90 0.19
C PRO A 177 -14.78 -24.51 0.77
N VAL A 178 -13.83 -23.66 1.17
CA VAL A 178 -14.12 -22.33 1.73
C VAL A 178 -14.97 -21.51 0.74
N ARG A 179 -16.26 -21.38 1.06
CA ARG A 179 -17.28 -20.61 0.33
C ARG A 179 -17.62 -19.30 1.04
N ARG A 180 -17.34 -19.21 2.35
CA ARG A 180 -17.72 -18.05 3.16
C ARG A 180 -16.63 -17.73 4.18
N THR A 181 -16.30 -16.46 4.38
CA THR A 181 -15.40 -16.01 5.46
C THR A 181 -15.98 -14.79 6.16
N LEU A 182 -15.71 -14.67 7.46
CA LEU A 182 -16.03 -13.49 8.26
C LEU A 182 -14.75 -12.75 8.63
N HIS A 183 -14.71 -11.45 8.33
CA HIS A 183 -13.62 -10.57 8.72
C HIS A 183 -14.18 -9.46 9.62
N GLN A 184 -13.36 -9.01 10.58
CA GLN A 184 -13.67 -7.87 11.43
C GLN A 184 -12.39 -7.12 11.78
N PHE A 185 -12.50 -5.80 11.87
CA PHE A 185 -11.49 -4.92 12.47
C PHE A 185 -12.19 -3.76 13.20
N ALA A 186 -11.42 -3.00 13.97
CA ALA A 186 -11.89 -1.77 14.60
C ALA A 186 -10.87 -0.65 14.43
N ILE A 187 -11.35 0.58 14.39
CA ILE A 187 -10.56 1.83 14.31
C ILE A 187 -10.94 2.66 15.54
N GLY A 188 -10.02 2.78 16.49
CA GLY A 188 -10.14 3.67 17.64
C GLY A 188 -10.06 5.14 17.25
N ALA A 189 -10.60 6.03 18.08
CA ALA A 189 -10.57 7.49 17.81
C ALA A 189 -9.14 8.09 17.70
N TRP A 190 -8.11 7.37 18.16
CA TRP A 190 -6.68 7.74 18.01
C TRP A 190 -6.03 7.18 16.73
N GLU A 191 -6.73 6.33 15.97
CA GLU A 191 -6.24 5.67 14.76
C GLU A 191 -6.70 6.45 13.51
N GLY A 192 -6.47 7.76 13.52
CA GLY A 192 -6.74 8.65 12.37
C GLY A 192 -8.22 8.83 12.00
N LEU A 193 -9.16 8.53 12.91
CA LEU A 193 -10.60 8.51 12.63
C LEU A 193 -11.20 9.93 12.49
N ASP A 194 -11.18 10.44 11.26
CA ASP A 194 -11.68 11.75 10.87
C ASP A 194 -13.18 11.72 10.49
N TRP A 195 -13.86 12.83 10.78
CA TRP A 195 -15.26 13.07 10.41
C TRP A 195 -15.36 14.44 9.69
N PRO A 196 -15.27 14.48 8.34
CA PRO A 196 -15.36 15.72 7.56
C PRO A 196 -16.66 16.50 7.80
N ALA A 197 -16.70 17.79 7.44
CA ALA A 197 -17.85 18.66 7.73
C ALA A 197 -19.19 18.11 7.19
N SER A 198 -19.18 17.47 6.02
CA SER A 198 -20.31 16.77 5.40
C SER A 198 -20.90 15.64 6.27
N ALA A 199 -20.14 15.08 7.23
CA ALA A 199 -20.64 14.09 8.19
C ALA A 199 -21.83 14.59 9.01
N ALA A 200 -21.99 15.92 9.12
CA ALA A 200 -23.15 16.54 9.74
C ALA A 200 -24.46 16.33 8.96
N ASP A 201 -24.40 16.13 7.64
CA ASP A 201 -25.59 16.07 6.76
C ASP A 201 -26.43 14.80 6.95
N SER A 202 -25.80 13.70 7.37
CA SER A 202 -26.48 12.44 7.71
C SER A 202 -26.81 12.37 9.20
N PRO A 203 -28.11 12.28 9.59
CA PRO A 203 -28.52 12.01 10.97
C PRO A 203 -27.90 10.73 11.56
N ALA A 204 -27.76 9.66 10.77
CA ALA A 204 -27.16 8.41 11.20
C ALA A 204 -25.65 8.53 11.45
N VAL A 205 -24.90 9.18 10.54
CA VAL A 205 -23.46 9.40 10.74
C VAL A 205 -23.20 10.34 11.92
N ARG A 206 -24.00 11.41 12.07
CA ARG A 206 -23.90 12.32 13.22
C ARG A 206 -24.14 11.60 14.54
N ALA A 207 -25.10 10.67 14.59
CA ALA A 207 -25.35 9.84 15.77
C ALA A 207 -24.24 8.79 15.99
N LEU A 208 -23.64 8.25 14.93
CA LEU A 208 -22.50 7.31 15.03
C LEU A 208 -21.28 8.02 15.62
N ARG A 209 -20.95 9.20 15.10
CA ARG A 209 -19.88 10.07 15.63
C ARG A 209 -20.09 10.36 17.11
N ALA A 210 -21.29 10.78 17.53
CA ALA A 210 -21.61 11.04 18.93
C ALA A 210 -21.41 9.78 19.80
N ALA A 211 -21.90 8.61 19.35
CA ALA A 211 -21.70 7.34 20.05
C ALA A 211 -20.24 6.85 20.08
N VAL A 212 -19.34 7.42 19.27
CA VAL A 212 -17.88 7.23 19.37
C VAL A 212 -17.28 8.23 20.36
N GLU A 213 -17.62 9.52 20.26
CA GLU A 213 -17.15 10.61 21.13
C GLU A 213 -17.57 10.44 22.60
N GLU A 214 -18.74 9.83 22.87
CA GLU A 214 -19.22 9.46 24.21
C GLU A 214 -18.44 8.29 24.85
N GLY A 215 -17.71 7.51 24.05
CA GLY A 215 -16.92 6.38 24.54
C GLY A 215 -15.48 6.78 24.86
N GLU A 216 -15.09 6.74 26.14
CA GLU A 216 -13.67 6.87 26.51
C GLU A 216 -12.85 5.73 25.87
N GLY A 217 -11.98 6.07 24.90
CA GLY A 217 -11.28 5.07 24.09
C GLY A 217 -12.18 4.37 23.05
N GLY A 218 -13.34 4.93 22.70
CA GLY A 218 -14.21 4.42 21.66
C GLY A 218 -13.61 4.45 20.26
N GLY A 219 -14.35 3.86 19.31
CA GLY A 219 -14.02 3.83 17.89
C GLY A 219 -15.17 3.28 17.06
N ILE A 220 -14.94 2.97 15.79
CA ILE A 220 -15.87 2.16 14.99
C ILE A 220 -15.37 0.72 14.86
N VAL A 221 -16.30 -0.23 14.80
CA VAL A 221 -16.05 -1.62 14.41
C VAL A 221 -16.71 -1.89 13.08
N VAL A 222 -15.98 -2.55 12.19
CA VAL A 222 -16.43 -2.94 10.86
C VAL A 222 -16.36 -4.46 10.78
N GLN A 223 -17.52 -5.11 10.61
CA GLN A 223 -17.62 -6.55 10.39
C GLN A 223 -18.26 -6.83 9.03
N PHE A 224 -17.68 -7.72 8.25
CA PHE A 224 -18.24 -8.13 6.96
C PHE A 224 -18.00 -9.61 6.65
N ALA A 225 -19.00 -10.24 6.04
CA ALA A 225 -18.89 -11.55 5.44
C ALA A 225 -18.58 -11.41 3.94
N LEU A 226 -17.69 -12.27 3.45
CA LEU A 226 -17.54 -12.58 2.03
C LEU A 226 -18.21 -13.93 1.78
N GLU A 227 -19.15 -13.99 0.84
CA GLU A 227 -19.85 -15.23 0.44
C GLU A 227 -19.69 -15.44 -1.08
N GLN A 228 -19.20 -16.61 -1.48
CA GLN A 228 -19.12 -16.99 -2.89
C GLN A 228 -20.53 -17.13 -3.49
N PRO A 229 -20.80 -16.58 -4.69
CA PRO A 229 -22.07 -16.82 -5.38
C PRO A 229 -22.36 -18.32 -5.58
N ALA A 230 -23.63 -18.71 -5.49
CA ALA A 230 -24.04 -20.08 -5.80
C ALA A 230 -23.76 -20.39 -7.28
N ALA A 231 -22.97 -21.43 -7.54
CA ALA A 231 -22.45 -21.70 -8.88
C ALA A 231 -23.53 -22.27 -9.84
N GLU A 232 -23.95 -21.47 -10.82
CA GLU A 232 -24.84 -21.89 -11.91
C GLU A 232 -24.11 -22.74 -12.98
N GLY A 233 -23.43 -23.80 -12.56
CA GLY A 233 -22.84 -24.84 -13.43
C GLY A 233 -21.67 -24.42 -14.34
N VAL A 234 -21.34 -23.14 -14.43
CA VAL A 234 -20.17 -22.62 -15.15
C VAL A 234 -18.90 -22.94 -14.36
N ARG A 235 -17.90 -23.53 -15.02
CA ARG A 235 -16.51 -23.48 -14.52
C ARG A 235 -16.01 -22.04 -14.69
N ASP A 236 -15.51 -21.44 -13.62
CA ASP A 236 -14.73 -20.20 -13.73
C ASP A 236 -13.60 -20.38 -14.75
N PRO A 237 -13.27 -19.36 -15.56
CA PRO A 237 -12.12 -19.41 -16.46
C PRO A 237 -10.83 -19.73 -15.72
N GLU A 238 -9.88 -20.40 -16.39
CA GLU A 238 -8.53 -20.50 -15.86
C GLU A 238 -7.96 -19.08 -15.66
N ASP A 239 -7.35 -18.86 -14.48
CA ASP A 239 -6.79 -17.59 -14.06
C ASP A 239 -7.82 -16.45 -13.85
N ALA A 240 -9.04 -16.77 -13.40
CA ALA A 240 -10.07 -15.80 -13.03
C ALA A 240 -9.94 -15.31 -11.58
N PRO A 241 -10.05 -14.00 -11.30
CA PRO A 241 -9.99 -13.48 -9.92
C PRO A 241 -11.25 -13.87 -9.13
N GLY A 242 -11.08 -14.22 -7.85
CA GLY A 242 -12.19 -14.63 -7.00
C GLY A 242 -13.19 -13.49 -6.74
N VAL A 243 -14.47 -13.70 -7.06
CA VAL A 243 -15.56 -12.73 -6.87
C VAL A 243 -16.48 -13.18 -5.73
N TRP A 244 -16.72 -12.28 -4.79
CA TRP A 244 -17.51 -12.52 -3.58
C TRP A 244 -18.67 -11.54 -3.49
N ARG A 245 -19.80 -11.99 -2.98
CA ARG A 245 -20.82 -11.11 -2.41
C ARG A 245 -20.32 -10.63 -1.06
N LEU A 246 -20.32 -9.31 -0.86
CA LEU A 246 -19.94 -8.68 0.40
C LEU A 246 -21.18 -8.15 1.12
N ARG A 247 -21.25 -8.36 2.44
CA ARG A 247 -22.25 -7.76 3.33
C ARG A 247 -21.65 -7.50 4.71
N GLY A 248 -22.02 -6.39 5.36
CA GLY A 248 -21.46 -6.04 6.66
C GLY A 248 -22.22 -4.97 7.43
N THR A 249 -21.73 -4.72 8.65
CA THR A 249 -22.21 -3.71 9.61
C THR A 249 -21.05 -2.84 10.06
N ILE A 250 -21.26 -1.53 10.11
CA ILE A 250 -20.42 -0.55 10.82
C ILE A 250 -21.19 -0.11 12.08
N ALA A 251 -20.54 -0.07 13.24
CA ALA A 251 -21.16 0.29 14.51
C ALA A 251 -20.15 0.90 15.50
N PRO A 252 -20.57 1.49 16.63
CA PRO A 252 -19.66 1.89 17.71
C PRO A 252 -18.92 0.68 18.28
N TRP A 253 -17.64 0.88 18.60
CA TRP A 253 -16.74 -0.06 19.27
C TRP A 253 -16.33 0.46 20.65
N ARG A 254 -15.94 -0.46 21.54
CA ARG A 254 -15.51 -0.19 22.91
C ARG A 254 -14.20 -0.93 23.24
N PRO A 255 -13.27 -0.38 24.04
CA PRO A 255 -12.01 -1.04 24.41
C PRO A 255 -12.15 -2.43 25.07
N ASP A 256 -13.28 -2.70 25.74
CA ASP A 256 -13.57 -3.99 26.35
C ASP A 256 -14.06 -5.03 25.33
N GLU A 257 -14.28 -4.68 24.07
CA GLU A 257 -14.65 -5.60 23.00
C GLU A 257 -13.42 -6.08 22.20
N PRO A 258 -13.42 -7.30 21.65
CA PRO A 258 -12.38 -7.72 20.70
C PRO A 258 -12.39 -6.83 19.46
N ARG A 259 -11.22 -6.42 18.96
CA ARG A 259 -11.14 -5.61 17.72
C ARG A 259 -11.53 -6.45 16.50
N THR A 260 -11.05 -7.68 16.48
CA THR A 260 -11.06 -8.56 15.30
C THR A 260 -12.00 -9.76 15.43
N HIS A 261 -12.79 -9.88 16.49
CA HIS A 261 -13.75 -10.99 16.70
C HIS A 261 -15.16 -10.48 17.03
N PRO A 262 -16.22 -11.19 16.62
CA PRO A 262 -17.59 -10.85 17.00
C PRO A 262 -17.77 -10.82 18.52
N ALA A 263 -18.16 -9.67 19.07
CA ALA A 263 -18.50 -9.52 20.48
C ALA A 263 -19.85 -10.20 20.82
N GLY A 264 -20.07 -10.48 22.11
CA GLY A 264 -21.29 -11.12 22.63
C GLY A 264 -21.10 -12.58 23.05
N ARG A 265 -22.21 -13.32 23.18
CA ARG A 265 -22.24 -14.75 23.56
C ARG A 265 -22.16 -15.64 22.34
N LEU A 266 -21.09 -16.43 22.21
CA LEU A 266 -20.83 -17.27 21.04
C LEU A 266 -21.64 -18.57 21.07
N LEU A 267 -22.60 -18.71 20.15
CA LEU A 267 -23.32 -19.96 19.90
C LEU A 267 -22.78 -20.64 18.63
N VAL A 268 -22.46 -21.93 18.72
CA VAL A 268 -21.86 -22.76 17.65
C VAL A 268 -22.69 -24.02 17.37
N PRO A 269 -22.59 -24.62 16.16
CA PRO A 269 -23.32 -25.85 15.81
C PRO A 269 -23.04 -27.04 16.73
N CYS A 270 -24.04 -27.91 16.94
CA CYS A 270 -23.95 -29.02 17.88
C CYS A 270 -23.57 -30.39 17.29
N GLU A 271 -23.84 -30.65 16.01
CA GLU A 271 -23.91 -32.02 15.48
C GLU A 271 -23.29 -32.17 14.08
N LYS A 272 -22.72 -33.34 13.79
CA LYS A 272 -22.10 -33.65 12.47
C LYS A 272 -23.09 -33.67 11.30
N GLU A 273 -24.40 -33.63 11.56
CA GLU A 273 -25.44 -33.55 10.54
C GLU A 273 -25.68 -32.12 10.06
N SER A 274 -25.09 -31.10 10.70
CA SER A 274 -25.17 -29.68 10.29
C SER A 274 -24.26 -29.32 9.10
N ARG A 275 -23.96 -30.27 8.21
CA ARG A 275 -23.01 -30.11 7.08
C ARG A 275 -23.69 -29.79 5.73
N THR A 276 -24.95 -29.38 5.75
CA THR A 276 -25.67 -28.86 4.58
C THR A 276 -25.55 -27.34 4.50
N ASP A 277 -25.58 -26.77 3.29
CA ASP A 277 -25.57 -25.30 3.07
C ASP A 277 -26.79 -24.56 3.67
N GLU A 278 -27.79 -25.31 4.17
CA GLU A 278 -28.99 -24.85 4.86
C GLU A 278 -28.85 -24.81 6.40
N ALA A 279 -27.81 -25.42 6.97
CA ALA A 279 -27.60 -25.47 8.40
C ALA A 279 -27.21 -24.07 8.94
N PRO A 280 -27.61 -23.70 10.18
CA PRO A 280 -27.21 -22.43 10.76
C PRO A 280 -25.72 -22.43 11.10
N GLY A 281 -25.00 -21.46 10.55
CA GLY A 281 -23.69 -21.06 11.05
C GLY A 281 -23.77 -20.43 12.45
N PRO A 282 -22.63 -20.08 13.06
CA PRO A 282 -22.57 -19.47 14.38
C PRO A 282 -23.28 -18.12 14.43
N CYS A 283 -23.60 -17.70 15.65
CA CYS A 283 -24.08 -16.34 15.93
C CYS A 283 -23.53 -15.85 17.26
N THR A 284 -23.36 -14.53 17.41
CA THR A 284 -23.24 -13.92 18.74
C THR A 284 -24.54 -13.30 19.20
N VAL A 285 -24.82 -13.41 20.49
CA VAL A 285 -26.05 -12.93 21.13
C VAL A 285 -25.75 -12.01 22.31
N ARG A 286 -26.46 -10.88 22.40
CA ARG A 286 -26.53 -10.04 23.62
C ARG A 286 -27.94 -10.11 24.17
N VAL A 287 -28.07 -10.62 25.39
CA VAL A 287 -29.30 -10.49 26.20
C VAL A 287 -29.11 -9.27 27.10
N SER A 288 -29.98 -8.28 26.99
CA SER A 288 -29.96 -7.06 27.82
C SER A 288 -31.17 -7.07 28.77
N PRO A 289 -30.99 -7.40 30.06
CA PRO A 289 -32.11 -7.42 31.02
C PRO A 289 -32.73 -6.04 31.27
N GLU A 290 -31.93 -4.98 31.17
CA GLU A 290 -32.33 -3.58 31.44
C GLU A 290 -33.30 -3.03 30.38
N THR A 291 -32.97 -3.23 29.10
CA THR A 291 -33.83 -2.85 27.96
C THR A 291 -34.86 -3.92 27.61
N ALA A 292 -34.80 -5.10 28.25
CA ALA A 292 -35.59 -6.28 27.93
C ALA A 292 -35.52 -6.70 26.44
N THR A 293 -34.33 -6.59 25.83
CA THR A 293 -34.09 -6.94 24.41
C THR A 293 -33.03 -8.02 24.25
N VAL A 294 -33.09 -8.73 23.13
CA VAL A 294 -32.05 -9.66 22.66
C VAL A 294 -31.61 -9.26 21.26
N ALA A 295 -30.30 -9.05 21.08
CA ALA A 295 -29.69 -8.78 19.77
C ALA A 295 -28.95 -10.03 19.28
N PHE A 296 -29.15 -10.38 18.00
CA PHE A 296 -28.53 -11.49 17.30
C PHE A 296 -27.68 -10.97 16.14
N ASN A 297 -26.38 -11.22 16.13
CA ASN A 297 -25.53 -11.03 14.96
C ASN A 297 -25.41 -12.35 14.20
N ARG A 298 -25.80 -12.35 12.92
CA ARG A 298 -25.77 -13.52 12.02
C ARG A 298 -25.12 -13.13 10.68
N PRO A 299 -23.79 -13.18 10.57
CA PRO A 299 -23.07 -12.64 9.42
C PRO A 299 -23.24 -13.48 8.14
N PHE A 300 -23.44 -14.80 8.25
CA PHE A 300 -23.71 -15.66 7.09
C PHE A 300 -25.20 -15.74 6.75
N ALA A 301 -25.52 -15.74 5.46
CA ALA A 301 -26.89 -15.84 4.97
C ALA A 301 -27.40 -17.29 5.04
N HIS A 302 -28.70 -17.47 5.27
CA HIS A 302 -29.34 -18.79 5.31
C HIS A 302 -30.47 -18.85 4.29
N GLY A 303 -30.77 -20.05 3.79
CA GLY A 303 -31.81 -20.25 2.78
C GLY A 303 -33.16 -19.67 3.22
N GLY A 304 -33.71 -18.76 2.40
CA GLY A 304 -34.99 -18.10 2.69
C GLY A 304 -36.15 -19.09 2.68
N GLY A 305 -36.71 -19.37 3.85
CA GLY A 305 -37.79 -20.36 4.02
C GLY A 305 -37.82 -21.04 5.40
N GLY A 306 -36.76 -20.91 6.21
CA GLY A 306 -36.71 -21.48 7.55
C GLY A 306 -37.79 -20.94 8.51
N ALA A 307 -38.36 -21.82 9.32
CA ALA A 307 -39.26 -21.48 10.41
C ALA A 307 -38.58 -20.59 11.49
N ALA A 308 -39.40 -19.92 12.30
CA ALA A 308 -38.92 -19.11 13.43
C ALA A 308 -38.07 -19.96 14.40
N LEU A 309 -37.05 -19.35 15.00
CA LEU A 309 -36.11 -20.02 15.89
C LEU A 309 -36.25 -19.49 17.32
N GLU A 310 -36.14 -20.37 18.30
CA GLU A 310 -36.24 -20.00 19.72
C GLU A 310 -34.86 -20.00 20.36
N LEU A 311 -34.49 -18.88 21.01
CA LEU A 311 -33.37 -18.84 21.93
C LEU A 311 -33.87 -19.23 23.32
N ARG A 312 -33.26 -20.25 23.92
CA ARG A 312 -33.68 -20.82 25.22
C ARG A 312 -32.48 -20.99 26.16
N THR A 313 -32.73 -21.03 27.47
CA THR A 313 -31.70 -21.33 28.48
C THR A 313 -31.35 -22.82 28.50
N ALA A 314 -30.07 -23.16 28.61
CA ALA A 314 -29.57 -24.50 28.31
C ALA A 314 -29.82 -25.57 29.38
N ARG A 315 -30.19 -25.20 30.62
CA ARG A 315 -30.50 -26.14 31.71
C ARG A 315 -31.96 -26.07 32.15
N SER A 316 -32.54 -24.87 32.14
CA SER A 316 -33.91 -24.59 32.60
C SER A 316 -34.97 -24.58 31.49
N ASP A 317 -34.57 -24.70 30.21
CA ASP A 317 -35.45 -24.68 29.02
C ASP A 317 -36.44 -23.49 29.00
N LEU A 318 -36.04 -22.32 29.50
CA LEU A 318 -36.87 -21.12 29.48
C LEU A 318 -36.71 -20.40 28.13
N PRO A 319 -37.81 -19.99 27.46
CA PRO A 319 -37.72 -19.16 26.26
C PRO A 319 -37.18 -17.77 26.63
N VAL A 320 -36.08 -17.38 25.99
CA VAL A 320 -35.42 -16.08 26.19
C VAL A 320 -35.86 -15.09 25.10
N ALA A 321 -35.92 -15.53 23.84
CA ALA A 321 -36.42 -14.74 22.71
C ALA A 321 -36.84 -15.63 21.53
N VAL A 322 -37.62 -15.06 20.60
CA VAL A 322 -37.99 -15.71 19.32
C VAL A 322 -37.44 -14.86 18.18
N LEU A 323 -36.65 -15.48 17.30
CA LEU A 323 -36.16 -14.90 16.05
C LEU A 323 -37.17 -15.22 14.94
N PRO A 324 -37.81 -14.23 14.28
CA PRO A 324 -38.86 -14.49 13.31
C PRO A 324 -38.35 -15.23 12.06
N ALA A 325 -39.27 -15.94 11.39
CA ALA A 325 -38.98 -16.61 10.12
C ALA A 325 -38.53 -15.58 9.07
N GLY A 326 -37.44 -15.86 8.36
CA GLY A 326 -36.87 -14.96 7.35
C GLY A 326 -36.18 -13.70 7.88
N ALA A 327 -36.07 -13.48 9.19
CA ALA A 327 -35.57 -12.23 9.79
C ALA A 327 -34.07 -11.94 9.58
N THR A 328 -33.33 -12.71 8.79
CA THR A 328 -31.89 -12.50 8.54
C THR A 328 -31.54 -12.64 7.07
N ALA A 329 -31.31 -11.51 6.40
CA ALA A 329 -30.24 -11.48 5.41
C ALA A 329 -28.90 -11.58 6.19
N GLY A 330 -27.97 -12.41 5.72
CA GLY A 330 -26.66 -12.50 6.38
C GLY A 330 -25.93 -11.16 6.34
N GLY A 331 -25.34 -10.75 7.47
CA GLY A 331 -24.60 -9.48 7.62
C GLY A 331 -25.33 -8.42 8.45
N GLU A 332 -26.61 -8.64 8.75
CA GLU A 332 -27.46 -7.76 9.55
C GLU A 332 -27.53 -8.20 11.03
N VAL A 333 -27.99 -7.29 11.90
CA VAL A 333 -28.18 -7.53 13.33
C VAL A 333 -29.66 -7.43 13.68
N VAL A 334 -30.24 -8.50 14.21
CA VAL A 334 -31.67 -8.53 14.53
C VAL A 334 -31.87 -8.27 16.01
N THR A 335 -32.64 -7.23 16.35
CA THR A 335 -33.00 -6.91 17.74
C THR A 335 -34.47 -7.25 17.99
N VAL A 336 -34.75 -8.09 18.98
CA VAL A 336 -36.11 -8.54 19.35
C VAL A 336 -36.37 -8.35 20.84
N PRO A 337 -37.63 -8.24 21.29
CA PRO A 337 -37.95 -8.25 22.72
C PRO A 337 -37.62 -9.60 23.37
N ALA A 338 -37.19 -9.56 24.63
CA ALA A 338 -37.04 -10.75 25.47
C ALA A 338 -38.43 -11.27 25.90
N ALA A 339 -38.61 -12.58 25.90
CA ALA A 339 -39.90 -13.22 26.18
C ALA A 339 -40.36 -13.02 27.65
N SER A 340 -39.44 -12.83 28.59
CA SER A 340 -39.74 -12.31 29.93
C SER A 340 -38.49 -11.77 30.64
N ALA A 341 -38.69 -10.88 31.61
CA ALA A 341 -37.61 -10.38 32.47
C ALA A 341 -36.97 -11.48 33.35
N GLU A 342 -37.71 -12.55 33.69
CA GLU A 342 -37.12 -13.69 34.41
C GLU A 342 -36.23 -14.52 33.48
N ALA A 343 -36.65 -14.80 32.23
CA ALA A 343 -35.81 -15.49 31.27
C ALA A 343 -34.54 -14.68 30.93
N ALA A 344 -34.64 -13.35 30.84
CA ALA A 344 -33.49 -12.46 30.66
C ALA A 344 -32.51 -12.50 31.85
N ARG A 345 -33.01 -12.60 33.10
CA ARG A 345 -32.18 -12.83 34.29
C ARG A 345 -31.53 -14.21 34.28
N ARG A 346 -32.30 -15.28 34.04
CA ARG A 346 -31.80 -16.67 34.02
C ARG A 346 -30.77 -16.91 32.93
N ALA A 347 -30.89 -16.23 31.79
CA ALA A 347 -29.84 -16.23 30.78
C ALA A 347 -28.49 -15.77 31.34
N ALA A 348 -28.40 -14.88 32.33
CA ALA A 348 -27.11 -14.48 32.92
C ALA A 348 -26.47 -15.57 33.82
N GLU A 349 -27.25 -16.58 34.24
CA GLU A 349 -26.84 -17.63 35.18
C GLU A 349 -26.41 -18.95 34.49
N GLU A 350 -26.73 -19.12 33.20
CA GLU A 350 -26.41 -20.32 32.40
C GLU A 350 -26.30 -20.06 30.90
N GLY A 351 -25.67 -21.00 30.20
CA GLY A 351 -25.53 -20.98 28.75
C GLY A 351 -26.86 -20.99 27.99
N LEU A 352 -26.78 -20.65 26.71
CA LEU A 352 -27.91 -20.59 25.79
C LEU A 352 -27.88 -21.72 24.74
N VAL A 353 -29.05 -22.03 24.22
CA VAL A 353 -29.25 -22.86 23.02
C VAL A 353 -30.18 -22.16 22.04
N LEU A 354 -29.90 -22.27 20.75
CA LEU A 354 -30.80 -21.85 19.67
C LEU A 354 -31.45 -23.12 19.10
N VAL A 355 -32.78 -23.21 19.16
CA VAL A 355 -33.51 -24.43 18.79
C VAL A 355 -34.50 -24.18 17.64
N ARG A 356 -34.75 -25.24 16.87
CA ARG A 356 -35.87 -25.33 15.92
C ARG A 356 -37.10 -25.88 16.66
N PRO A 357 -38.23 -25.17 16.67
CA PRO A 357 -39.50 -25.74 17.12
C PRO A 357 -39.91 -26.95 16.26
N ALA A 358 -40.68 -27.87 16.83
CA ALA A 358 -41.26 -28.98 16.08
C ALA A 358 -42.38 -28.48 15.15
N ALA A 359 -42.51 -29.09 13.96
CA ALA A 359 -43.43 -28.63 12.91
C ALA A 359 -44.93 -28.82 13.25
N ASP A 360 -45.23 -29.63 14.26
CA ASP A 360 -46.56 -30.01 14.74
C ASP A 360 -46.88 -29.46 16.15
N GLY A 361 -45.91 -28.87 16.85
CA GLY A 361 -46.03 -28.38 18.22
C GLY A 361 -45.96 -29.44 19.32
N GLU A 362 -46.04 -30.73 19.00
CA GLU A 362 -45.95 -31.84 19.97
C GLU A 362 -44.65 -32.66 19.85
N GLY A 363 -43.90 -32.51 18.76
CA GLY A 363 -42.62 -33.20 18.54
C GLY A 363 -41.41 -32.62 19.30
N THR A 364 -40.29 -33.34 19.22
CA THR A 364 -39.01 -32.97 19.85
C THR A 364 -38.38 -31.74 19.19
N ARG A 365 -37.98 -30.73 19.97
CA ARG A 365 -37.22 -29.57 19.47
C ARG A 365 -35.79 -29.98 19.11
N THR A 366 -35.28 -29.54 17.96
CA THR A 366 -33.88 -29.77 17.54
C THR A 366 -32.99 -28.65 18.06
N VAL A 367 -31.93 -28.97 18.81
CA VAL A 367 -30.91 -27.98 19.18
C VAL A 367 -30.01 -27.74 17.98
N LEU A 368 -30.00 -26.52 17.46
CA LEU A 368 -29.20 -26.16 16.29
C LEU A 368 -27.82 -25.64 16.70
N LEU A 369 -27.80 -24.67 17.63
CA LEU A 369 -26.59 -24.09 18.18
C LEU A 369 -26.60 -24.16 19.71
N ARG A 370 -25.42 -24.27 20.32
CA ARG A 370 -25.18 -24.21 21.77
C ARG A 370 -24.06 -23.21 22.07
N GLU A 371 -24.19 -22.51 23.18
CA GLU A 371 -23.17 -21.56 23.64
C GLU A 371 -21.87 -22.25 24.09
N ARG A 372 -20.73 -21.69 23.69
CA ARG A 372 -19.44 -21.90 24.38
C ARG A 372 -19.40 -20.93 25.57
N GLU A 373 -19.74 -21.40 26.77
CA GLU A 373 -19.86 -20.52 27.95
C GLU A 373 -18.52 -19.85 28.33
N ALA A 374 -17.38 -20.43 27.98
CA ALA A 374 -16.06 -19.79 28.05
C ALA A 374 -15.44 -19.70 26.64
N VAL A 375 -14.80 -18.57 26.33
CA VAL A 375 -14.15 -18.31 25.04
C VAL A 375 -12.82 -17.61 25.26
N VAL A 376 -11.77 -18.07 24.58
CA VAL A 376 -10.40 -17.51 24.61
C VAL A 376 -10.07 -16.95 23.22
N LEU A 377 -9.72 -15.67 23.14
CA LEU A 377 -9.48 -14.94 21.89
C LEU A 377 -8.13 -14.23 21.89
N THR A 378 -7.57 -14.00 20.71
CA THR A 378 -6.49 -13.02 20.48
C THR A 378 -6.81 -12.18 19.25
N ASP A 379 -6.46 -10.90 19.29
CA ASP A 379 -6.49 -10.07 18.09
C ASP A 379 -5.27 -10.37 17.17
N GLU A 380 -4.13 -10.79 17.75
CA GLU A 380 -2.87 -11.13 17.05
C GLU A 380 -2.90 -12.56 16.48
N ALA A 381 -3.80 -12.83 15.53
CA ALA A 381 -4.06 -14.17 15.01
C ALA A 381 -3.38 -14.51 13.67
N CYS A 382 -2.49 -13.65 13.18
CA CYS A 382 -1.66 -13.86 12.00
C CYS A 382 -0.21 -13.51 12.35
N LEU A 383 0.60 -14.53 12.66
CA LEU A 383 1.95 -14.36 13.18
C LEU A 383 2.97 -14.80 12.13
N ILE A 384 3.96 -13.94 11.85
CA ILE A 384 5.10 -14.25 10.97
C ILE A 384 6.37 -14.03 11.78
N LEU A 385 7.10 -15.12 12.04
CA LEU A 385 8.25 -15.15 12.92
C LEU A 385 9.51 -15.49 12.12
N GLU A 386 10.62 -14.80 12.43
CA GLU A 386 11.94 -15.19 11.93
C GLU A 386 12.40 -16.50 12.60
N HIS A 387 13.31 -17.22 11.95
CA HIS A 387 13.99 -18.35 12.58
C HIS A 387 14.93 -17.84 13.70
N PRO A 388 15.04 -18.49 14.87
CA PRO A 388 15.96 -18.03 15.92
C PRO A 388 17.41 -17.98 15.44
N ASP A 389 18.16 -16.96 15.86
CA ASP A 389 19.59 -16.78 15.58
C ASP A 389 20.42 -17.37 16.74
N PRO A 390 21.03 -18.56 16.57
CA PRO A 390 21.82 -19.20 17.63
C PRO A 390 23.21 -18.58 17.82
N GLU A 391 23.71 -17.79 16.86
CA GLU A 391 25.05 -17.16 16.95
C GLU A 391 24.99 -15.84 17.72
N ARG A 392 23.92 -15.06 17.54
CA ARG A 392 23.63 -13.84 18.33
C ARG A 392 22.86 -14.13 19.62
N GLY A 393 22.17 -15.27 19.69
CA GLY A 393 21.29 -15.62 20.81
C GLY A 393 19.93 -14.91 20.76
N GLU A 394 19.48 -14.50 19.58
CA GLU A 394 18.22 -13.79 19.38
C GLU A 394 17.09 -14.77 19.04
N GLU A 395 16.10 -14.91 19.93
CA GLU A 395 14.99 -15.85 19.72
C GLU A 395 13.86 -15.29 18.83
N HIS A 396 13.92 -14.00 18.49
CA HIS A 396 12.85 -13.25 17.77
C HIS A 396 11.43 -13.49 18.31
N ALA A 397 11.33 -13.60 19.64
CA ALA A 397 10.09 -13.98 20.33
C ALA A 397 9.09 -12.81 20.44
N VAL A 398 7.81 -13.11 20.19
CA VAL A 398 6.68 -12.16 20.19
C VAL A 398 5.77 -12.40 21.39
N GLU A 399 5.33 -11.34 22.08
CA GLU A 399 4.27 -11.43 23.08
C GLU A 399 2.89 -11.39 22.41
N VAL A 400 2.06 -12.40 22.64
CA VAL A 400 0.69 -12.49 22.13
C VAL A 400 -0.30 -12.16 23.25
N PRO A 401 -1.08 -11.05 23.15
CA PRO A 401 -2.16 -10.75 24.07
C PRO A 401 -3.32 -11.74 23.93
N VAL A 402 -3.86 -12.21 25.07
CA VAL A 402 -5.01 -13.11 25.12
C VAL A 402 -6.11 -12.51 25.97
N ARG A 403 -7.36 -12.71 25.52
CA ARG A 403 -8.57 -12.18 26.14
C ARG A 403 -9.58 -13.30 26.39
N THR A 404 -10.07 -13.42 27.62
CA THR A 404 -11.00 -14.47 28.06
C THR A 404 -12.35 -13.89 28.43
N PHE A 405 -13.40 -14.57 28.00
CA PHE A 405 -14.78 -14.15 28.18
C PHE A 405 -15.63 -15.31 28.68
N VAL A 406 -16.42 -15.08 29.72
CA VAL A 406 -17.43 -16.02 30.20
C VAL A 406 -18.79 -15.42 29.89
N ARG A 407 -19.58 -16.14 29.08
CA ARG A 407 -20.93 -15.74 28.62
C ARG A 407 -21.01 -14.30 28.10
N GLY A 408 -20.04 -13.90 27.27
CA GLY A 408 -20.02 -12.57 26.62
C GLY A 408 -19.66 -11.39 27.54
N VAL A 409 -19.01 -11.68 28.67
CA VAL A 409 -18.46 -10.71 29.63
C VAL A 409 -16.97 -11.03 29.85
N PRO A 410 -16.05 -10.04 29.92
CA PRO A 410 -14.65 -10.29 30.23
C PRO A 410 -14.51 -10.90 31.63
N ALA A 411 -13.77 -11.99 31.77
CA ALA A 411 -13.68 -12.73 33.03
C ALA A 411 -12.38 -13.55 33.14
N ALA A 412 -11.88 -13.71 34.36
CA ALA A 412 -10.77 -14.60 34.66
C ALA A 412 -11.12 -16.07 34.36
N LEU A 413 -10.14 -16.81 33.86
CA LEU A 413 -10.06 -18.26 33.83
C LEU A 413 -8.82 -18.70 34.60
N ASP A 414 -8.95 -19.74 35.43
CA ASP A 414 -7.88 -20.30 36.26
C ASP A 414 -6.81 -21.04 35.43
N GLU A 415 -7.19 -21.57 34.26
CA GLU A 415 -6.29 -22.21 33.30
C GLU A 415 -6.73 -21.88 31.86
N VAL A 416 -5.81 -21.34 31.06
CA VAL A 416 -5.90 -21.20 29.60
C VAL A 416 -4.77 -22.02 29.01
N VAL A 417 -5.08 -22.85 28.01
CA VAL A 417 -4.10 -23.73 27.36
C VAL A 417 -3.86 -23.24 25.92
N VAL A 418 -2.60 -23.03 25.56
CA VAL A 418 -2.21 -22.70 24.19
C VAL A 418 -1.36 -23.84 23.62
N ARG A 419 -1.72 -24.36 22.45
CA ARG A 419 -1.06 -25.53 21.82
C ARG A 419 -0.88 -25.36 20.32
N GLN A 420 0.29 -25.74 19.79
CA GLN A 420 0.53 -25.77 18.35
C GLN A 420 0.01 -27.06 17.68
N PHE A 421 -0.45 -26.92 16.45
CA PHE A 421 -0.83 -28.00 15.53
C PHE A 421 -0.11 -27.72 14.18
N PRO A 422 0.98 -28.42 13.85
CA PRO A 422 1.78 -28.16 12.65
C PRO A 422 1.05 -28.56 11.37
N ASN A 423 1.29 -27.85 10.26
CA ASN A 423 0.78 -28.24 8.93
C ASN A 423 1.78 -29.20 8.24
N PRO A 424 1.49 -30.51 8.08
CA PRO A 424 2.39 -31.39 7.34
C PRO A 424 2.48 -31.04 5.85
N ARG A 425 1.47 -30.35 5.28
CA ARG A 425 1.44 -29.94 3.87
C ARG A 425 2.41 -28.80 3.55
N ALA A 426 2.90 -28.10 4.58
CA ALA A 426 3.91 -27.05 4.45
C ALA A 426 5.35 -27.58 4.38
N LEU A 427 5.57 -28.84 4.81
CA LEU A 427 6.88 -29.47 4.92
C LEU A 427 6.94 -30.82 4.16
N PRO A 428 6.56 -30.88 2.87
CA PRO A 428 6.48 -32.12 2.11
C PRO A 428 7.84 -32.79 1.86
N LEU A 429 8.97 -32.09 2.03
CA LEU A 429 10.32 -32.69 1.96
C LEU A 429 10.87 -33.11 3.34
N ASP A 430 10.20 -32.77 4.45
CA ASP A 430 10.62 -33.20 5.80
C ASP A 430 10.16 -34.65 6.05
N PRO A 431 11.08 -35.62 6.27
CA PRO A 431 10.72 -37.03 6.39
C PRO A 431 9.94 -37.38 7.67
N VAL A 432 9.88 -36.46 8.64
CA VAL A 432 9.05 -36.61 9.85
C VAL A 432 7.68 -35.98 9.62
N ALA A 433 7.62 -34.75 9.08
CA ALA A 433 6.36 -34.07 8.84
C ALA A 433 5.50 -34.74 7.74
N ALA A 434 6.15 -35.18 6.65
CA ALA A 434 5.48 -35.83 5.53
C ALA A 434 5.03 -37.28 5.84
N ALA A 435 5.47 -37.90 6.94
CA ALA A 435 5.08 -39.26 7.28
C ALA A 435 3.56 -39.38 7.52
N PRO A 436 2.85 -40.38 6.95
CA PRO A 436 1.42 -40.62 7.25
C PRO A 436 1.13 -40.94 8.72
N THR A 437 2.16 -41.29 9.50
CA THR A 437 2.08 -41.56 10.94
C THR A 437 2.47 -40.35 11.82
N ALA A 438 2.80 -39.19 11.23
CA ALA A 438 3.26 -38.02 11.95
C ALA A 438 2.25 -37.53 13.01
N ARG A 439 2.77 -37.19 14.19
CA ARG A 439 1.99 -36.70 15.34
C ARG A 439 2.15 -35.20 15.50
N CYS A 440 1.18 -34.54 16.13
CA CYS A 440 1.23 -33.11 16.43
C CYS A 440 2.48 -32.68 17.23
N GLY A 441 3.09 -33.61 17.99
CA GLY A 441 4.30 -33.38 18.77
C GLY A 441 5.61 -33.81 18.11
N ASP A 442 5.59 -34.40 16.91
CA ASP A 442 6.82 -34.88 16.24
C ASP A 442 7.57 -33.73 15.53
N VAL A 443 6.90 -32.60 15.28
CA VAL A 443 7.45 -31.41 14.62
C VAL A 443 7.11 -30.15 15.42
N GLU A 444 8.14 -29.54 16.01
CA GLU A 444 8.06 -28.28 16.76
C GLU A 444 8.31 -27.10 15.80
N ILE A 445 7.26 -26.41 15.36
CA ILE A 445 7.36 -25.23 14.49
C ILE A 445 7.66 -23.99 15.33
N VAL A 446 6.94 -23.81 16.44
CA VAL A 446 7.16 -22.74 17.43
C VAL A 446 7.47 -23.28 18.83
N ARG A 447 8.04 -22.42 19.67
CA ARG A 447 8.08 -22.59 21.14
C ARG A 447 7.06 -21.69 21.80
N LEU A 448 6.36 -22.21 22.81
CA LEU A 448 5.35 -21.48 23.59
C LEU A 448 5.81 -21.36 25.07
N ARG A 449 5.55 -20.21 25.68
CA ARG A 449 5.86 -19.92 27.11
C ARG A 449 4.77 -19.06 27.73
N ALA A 450 4.42 -19.30 28.99
CA ALA A 450 3.57 -18.38 29.74
C ALA A 450 4.28 -17.03 30.01
N GLY A 451 3.52 -15.93 30.02
CA GLY A 451 4.01 -14.63 30.48
C GLY A 451 4.75 -13.79 29.43
N ARG A 452 5.76 -13.03 29.89
CA ARG A 452 6.48 -11.98 29.15
C ARG A 452 7.94 -12.31 28.91
N THR A 453 8.53 -11.71 27.87
CA THR A 453 9.93 -11.95 27.48
C THR A 453 10.95 -11.30 28.43
N SER A 454 10.60 -10.21 29.12
CA SER A 454 11.56 -9.40 29.90
C SER A 454 11.41 -9.50 31.42
N GLY A 455 12.39 -10.13 32.08
CA GLY A 455 12.96 -9.61 33.33
C GLY A 455 12.10 -9.61 34.60
N GLY A 456 11.51 -10.74 34.96
CA GLY A 456 11.01 -10.99 36.33
C GLY A 456 11.58 -12.28 36.90
N LYS A 457 11.91 -12.33 38.20
CA LYS A 457 11.90 -13.63 38.89
C LYS A 457 10.47 -14.14 38.86
N PRO A 458 10.21 -15.45 38.63
CA PRO A 458 8.87 -15.98 38.78
C PRO A 458 8.36 -15.64 40.19
N LEU A 459 7.13 -15.14 40.28
CA LEU A 459 6.47 -14.93 41.57
C LEU A 459 6.45 -16.27 42.29
N VAL A 460 6.91 -16.29 43.54
CA VAL A 460 7.12 -17.54 44.29
C VAL A 460 5.75 -18.11 44.69
N GLY A 461 5.17 -18.85 43.76
CA GLY A 461 3.79 -19.35 43.76
C GLY A 461 3.35 -19.83 42.36
N GLU A 462 3.72 -19.11 41.30
CA GLU A 462 3.33 -19.40 39.91
C GLU A 462 4.31 -20.38 39.24
N GLY A 463 4.41 -21.59 39.81
CA GLY A 463 5.49 -22.55 39.51
C GLY A 463 5.06 -24.02 39.47
N SER A 464 3.81 -24.33 39.11
CA SER A 464 3.41 -25.70 38.79
C SER A 464 3.96 -26.09 37.41
N GLY A 465 4.98 -26.95 37.37
CA GLY A 465 5.64 -27.35 36.12
C GLY A 465 4.71 -28.03 35.12
N ARG A 466 4.13 -27.24 34.21
CA ARG A 466 3.18 -27.65 33.16
C ARG A 466 3.54 -27.13 31.76
N ASP A 467 4.62 -26.37 31.58
CA ASP A 467 5.03 -25.94 30.23
C ASP A 467 5.77 -27.04 29.47
N GLY A 468 5.45 -27.19 28.18
CA GLY A 468 6.21 -27.96 27.21
C GLY A 468 6.54 -27.10 25.99
N ALA A 469 7.58 -27.43 25.21
CA ALA A 469 7.97 -26.59 24.08
C ALA A 469 6.82 -26.34 23.08
N SER A 470 5.93 -27.33 22.91
CA SER A 470 4.76 -27.26 22.01
C SER A 470 3.44 -26.78 22.63
N TRP A 471 3.40 -26.47 23.94
CA TRP A 471 2.20 -25.94 24.61
C TRP A 471 2.51 -25.28 25.96
N CYS A 472 1.82 -24.19 26.29
CA CYS A 472 1.92 -23.54 27.60
C CYS A 472 0.56 -23.39 28.28
N GLY A 473 0.58 -23.16 29.60
CA GLY A 473 -0.61 -22.94 30.42
C GLY A 473 -0.48 -21.69 31.30
N PHE A 474 -1.50 -20.84 31.37
CA PHE A 474 -1.50 -19.64 32.22
C PHE A 474 -2.91 -19.25 32.70
N ALA A 475 -3.00 -18.53 33.81
CA ALA A 475 -4.24 -17.90 34.28
C ALA A 475 -4.39 -16.48 33.70
N THR A 476 -5.61 -15.94 33.73
CA THR A 476 -5.90 -14.55 33.29
C THR A 476 -6.33 -13.66 34.46
N ASP A 477 -6.13 -12.35 34.32
CA ASP A 477 -6.52 -11.38 35.34
C ASP A 477 -8.06 -11.25 35.50
N ALA A 478 -8.50 -10.49 36.51
CA ALA A 478 -9.92 -10.27 36.79
C ALA A 478 -10.71 -9.59 35.65
N HIS A 479 -10.04 -9.00 34.66
CA HIS A 479 -10.63 -8.41 33.45
C HIS A 479 -10.56 -9.37 32.24
N GLY A 480 -10.18 -10.62 32.46
CA GLY A 480 -9.97 -11.63 31.43
C GLY A 480 -8.80 -11.30 30.50
N ARG A 481 -7.67 -10.82 31.03
CA ARG A 481 -6.46 -10.49 30.25
C ARG A 481 -5.30 -11.41 30.62
N GLY A 482 -4.64 -11.97 29.60
CA GLY A 482 -3.43 -12.78 29.73
C GLY A 482 -2.43 -12.51 28.61
N ARG A 483 -1.24 -13.14 28.69
CA ARG A 483 -0.21 -13.12 27.63
C ARG A 483 0.57 -14.42 27.63
N PHE A 484 0.97 -14.84 26.43
CA PHE A 484 2.03 -15.82 26.24
C PHE A 484 3.11 -15.27 25.31
N THR A 485 4.31 -15.82 25.38
CA THR A 485 5.40 -15.54 24.43
C THR A 485 5.51 -16.71 23.46
N VAL A 486 5.70 -16.41 22.17
CA VAL A 486 5.93 -17.40 21.11
C VAL A 486 7.21 -17.06 20.33
N SER A 487 8.02 -18.06 20.00
CA SER A 487 9.21 -17.91 19.15
C SER A 487 9.29 -18.97 18.06
N GLY A 488 10.06 -18.72 17.01
CA GLY A 488 10.40 -19.73 16.01
C GLY A 488 11.18 -20.90 16.62
N ALA A 489 10.98 -22.10 16.07
CA ALA A 489 11.70 -23.32 16.45
C ALA A 489 12.12 -24.19 15.26
N ARG A 490 11.30 -24.22 14.19
CA ARG A 490 11.63 -24.72 12.85
C ARG A 490 10.82 -23.95 11.82
N ALA A 491 11.42 -23.66 10.66
CA ALA A 491 10.71 -23.11 9.51
C ALA A 491 9.50 -23.98 9.11
N GLY A 492 8.39 -23.36 8.73
CA GLY A 492 7.13 -24.04 8.39
C GLY A 492 5.89 -23.25 8.84
N THR A 493 4.76 -23.93 9.09
CA THR A 493 3.51 -23.32 9.57
C THR A 493 2.79 -24.19 10.60
N ALA A 494 1.99 -23.54 11.46
CA ALA A 494 1.12 -24.20 12.42
C ALA A 494 -0.14 -23.37 12.71
N ARG A 495 -1.17 -24.00 13.28
CA ARG A 495 -2.24 -23.31 14.01
C ARG A 495 -1.93 -23.34 15.51
N LEU A 496 -2.17 -22.24 16.20
CA LEU A 496 -2.19 -22.17 17.66
C LEU A 496 -3.65 -22.19 18.10
N LEU A 497 -4.04 -23.20 18.88
CA LEU A 497 -5.35 -23.27 19.52
C LEU A 497 -5.31 -22.53 20.85
N LEU A 498 -6.33 -21.71 21.11
CA LEU A 498 -6.57 -21.01 22.38
C LEU A 498 -7.75 -21.68 23.09
N ALA A 499 -7.45 -22.55 24.05
CA ALA A 499 -8.44 -23.40 24.72
C ALA A 499 -8.75 -22.89 26.15
N ALA A 500 -10.03 -22.93 26.54
CA ALA A 500 -10.49 -22.53 27.88
C ALA A 500 -10.26 -23.61 28.97
N GLY A 501 -9.72 -24.76 28.57
CA GLY A 501 -9.43 -25.92 29.42
C GLY A 501 -8.90 -27.09 28.58
N PRO A 502 -8.29 -28.12 29.18
CA PRO A 502 -7.74 -29.28 28.47
C PRO A 502 -8.80 -30.14 27.75
N GLU A 503 -10.08 -29.95 28.03
CA GLU A 503 -11.23 -30.56 27.36
C GLU A 503 -11.60 -29.88 26.03
N ASP A 504 -11.16 -28.64 25.79
CA ASP A 504 -11.46 -27.85 24.58
C ASP A 504 -10.41 -28.09 23.48
N LEU A 505 -10.25 -29.36 23.11
CA LEU A 505 -9.29 -29.85 22.10
C LEU A 505 -10.01 -30.50 20.90
N PRO A 506 -9.33 -30.63 19.73
CA PRO A 506 -9.87 -31.36 18.59
C PRO A 506 -10.24 -32.82 18.95
N PRO A 507 -11.27 -33.43 18.33
CA PRO A 507 -11.74 -34.78 18.68
C PRO A 507 -10.75 -35.95 18.49
N HIS A 508 -9.55 -35.69 17.96
CA HIS A 508 -8.48 -36.67 17.78
C HIS A 508 -7.34 -36.41 18.77
N ASP A 509 -6.85 -37.47 19.42
CA ASP A 509 -5.70 -37.39 20.33
C ASP A 509 -4.44 -36.85 19.59
N PRO A 510 -3.88 -35.70 20.00
CA PRO A 510 -2.65 -35.16 19.41
C PRO A 510 -1.43 -36.08 19.51
N ALA A 511 -1.44 -37.10 20.40
CA ALA A 511 -0.37 -38.09 20.50
C ALA A 511 -0.55 -39.34 19.60
N ALA A 512 -1.72 -39.50 18.96
CA ALA A 512 -2.00 -40.65 18.09
C ALA A 512 -1.20 -40.59 16.77
N PRO A 513 -0.77 -41.74 16.19
CA PRO A 513 -0.14 -41.76 14.87
C PRO A 513 -1.05 -41.16 13.80
N GLY A 514 -0.52 -40.23 13.00
CA GLY A 514 -1.25 -39.50 11.95
C GLY A 514 -2.02 -38.27 12.46
N SER A 515 -1.92 -37.94 13.76
CA SER A 515 -2.63 -36.79 14.34
C SER A 515 -2.21 -35.44 13.75
N ALA A 516 -1.01 -35.30 13.17
CA ALA A 516 -0.58 -34.02 12.58
C ALA A 516 -1.55 -33.56 11.48
N GLU A 517 -1.92 -34.45 10.56
CA GLU A 517 -2.87 -34.13 9.49
C GLU A 517 -4.33 -34.15 10.00
N ALA A 518 -4.70 -35.15 10.79
CA ALA A 518 -6.06 -35.31 11.29
C ALA A 518 -6.50 -34.20 12.25
N CYS A 519 -5.59 -33.62 13.03
CA CYS A 519 -5.88 -32.50 13.94
C CYS A 519 -5.68 -31.14 13.28
N TYR A 520 -4.74 -30.97 12.34
CA TYR A 520 -4.66 -29.73 11.55
C TYR A 520 -5.90 -29.54 10.68
N ASP A 521 -6.43 -30.63 10.12
CA ASP A 521 -7.70 -30.68 9.39
C ASP A 521 -7.81 -29.61 8.28
N HIS A 522 -7.15 -29.88 7.16
CA HIS A 522 -7.17 -29.01 5.98
C HIS A 522 -8.56 -28.94 5.30
N GLY A 523 -9.39 -29.99 5.43
CA GLY A 523 -10.68 -30.12 4.72
C GLY A 523 -11.94 -29.78 5.53
N ASP A 524 -11.80 -29.37 6.80
CA ASP A 524 -12.88 -29.28 7.79
C ASP A 524 -13.64 -30.62 7.97
N ALA A 525 -12.91 -31.74 8.00
CA ALA A 525 -13.45 -33.04 8.34
C ALA A 525 -14.04 -33.06 9.77
N LEU A 526 -13.49 -32.27 10.68
CA LEU A 526 -13.89 -32.21 12.09
C LEU A 526 -15.07 -31.29 12.38
N GLY A 527 -15.22 -30.15 11.67
CA GLY A 527 -16.19 -29.11 12.00
C GLY A 527 -15.84 -28.29 13.26
N PHE A 528 -14.61 -28.43 13.76
CA PHE A 528 -14.15 -27.84 15.03
C PHE A 528 -13.52 -26.46 14.84
N TRP A 529 -12.54 -26.38 13.93
CA TRP A 529 -11.77 -25.16 13.65
C TRP A 529 -12.56 -23.95 13.14
N PRO A 530 -13.67 -24.07 12.38
CA PRO A 530 -14.33 -22.89 11.79
C PRO A 530 -14.79 -21.84 12.79
N TRP A 531 -14.98 -22.23 14.06
CA TRP A 531 -15.46 -21.35 15.15
C TRP A 531 -14.57 -21.41 16.41
N ALA A 532 -13.33 -21.90 16.29
CA ALA A 532 -12.40 -22.07 17.41
C ALA A 532 -11.46 -20.86 17.58
N GLY A 533 -11.25 -20.44 18.84
CA GLY A 533 -10.26 -19.41 19.17
C GLY A 533 -8.87 -19.85 18.75
N SER A 534 -8.29 -19.18 17.75
CA SER A 534 -7.04 -19.65 17.13
C SER A 534 -6.24 -18.55 16.43
N ALA A 535 -4.96 -18.84 16.18
CA ALA A 535 -4.03 -18.03 15.40
C ALA A 535 -3.30 -18.90 14.37
N ALA A 536 -3.04 -18.36 13.17
CA ALA A 536 -2.13 -18.95 12.21
C ALA A 536 -0.71 -18.41 12.45
N VAL A 537 0.29 -19.29 12.45
CA VAL A 537 1.70 -18.90 12.56
C VAL A 537 2.55 -19.47 11.43
N ARG A 538 3.38 -18.61 10.85
CA ARG A 538 4.42 -18.91 9.85
C ARG A 538 5.77 -18.64 10.49
N VAL A 539 6.68 -19.61 10.43
CA VAL A 539 8.09 -19.43 10.79
C VAL A 539 8.91 -19.46 9.51
N LEU A 540 9.69 -18.41 9.26
CA LEU A 540 10.46 -18.24 8.03
C LEU A 540 11.67 -19.19 7.95
N PRO A 541 12.25 -19.40 6.75
CA PRO A 541 13.43 -20.24 6.56
C PRO A 541 14.65 -19.85 7.43
N ASP A 542 15.49 -20.85 7.70
CA ASP A 542 16.78 -20.67 8.37
C ASP A 542 17.83 -20.17 7.35
N ASP A 543 17.97 -18.85 7.28
CA ASP A 543 18.77 -18.16 6.28
C ASP A 543 20.05 -17.49 6.84
N TRP A 544 20.38 -17.69 8.12
CA TRP A 544 21.43 -16.95 8.84
C TRP A 544 22.82 -17.03 8.19
N GLN A 545 23.11 -18.11 7.45
CA GLN A 545 24.33 -18.26 6.63
C GLN A 545 24.57 -17.10 5.65
N LEU A 546 23.52 -16.38 5.20
CA LEU A 546 23.64 -15.28 4.24
C LEU A 546 24.22 -14.00 4.86
N ASP A 547 24.17 -13.85 6.19
CA ASP A 547 24.82 -12.73 6.88
C ASP A 547 26.35 -12.81 6.77
N ALA A 548 26.92 -14.02 6.72
CA ALA A 548 28.35 -14.27 6.61
C ALA A 548 28.94 -13.97 5.21
N VAL A 549 28.10 -13.80 4.18
CA VAL A 549 28.55 -13.43 2.82
C VAL A 549 29.20 -12.04 2.86
N LEU A 550 30.47 -11.95 2.45
CA LEU A 550 31.23 -10.71 2.46
C LEU A 550 30.83 -9.79 1.30
N GLN A 551 31.00 -8.48 1.46
CA GLN A 551 30.49 -7.47 0.53
C GLN A 551 31.00 -7.64 -0.92
N GLN A 552 32.22 -8.14 -1.12
CA GLN A 552 32.76 -8.40 -2.47
C GLN A 552 32.26 -9.70 -3.12
N ASP A 553 31.65 -10.59 -2.34
CA ASP A 553 31.13 -11.89 -2.80
C ASP A 553 29.61 -11.84 -3.09
N VAL A 554 28.96 -10.69 -2.85
CA VAL A 554 27.54 -10.46 -3.16
C VAL A 554 27.35 -10.13 -4.64
N THR A 555 27.12 -11.15 -5.46
CA THR A 555 26.83 -11.00 -6.89
C THR A 555 25.31 -11.02 -7.17
N PHE A 556 24.91 -10.62 -8.39
CA PHE A 556 23.52 -10.68 -8.82
C PHE A 556 22.99 -12.12 -8.88
N GLU A 557 23.83 -13.06 -9.30
CA GLU A 557 23.47 -14.48 -9.45
C GLU A 557 23.20 -15.12 -8.07
N LEU A 558 24.00 -14.76 -7.05
CA LEU A 558 23.75 -15.14 -5.66
C LEU A 558 22.43 -14.53 -5.15
N LEU A 559 22.22 -13.23 -5.36
CA LEU A 559 20.99 -12.56 -4.95
C LEU A 559 19.75 -13.18 -5.64
N HIS A 560 19.86 -13.51 -6.93
CA HIS A 560 18.79 -14.11 -7.69
C HIS A 560 18.42 -15.49 -7.15
N ARG A 561 19.39 -16.40 -6.96
CA ARG A 561 19.13 -17.74 -6.43
C ARG A 561 18.52 -17.70 -5.02
N GLU A 562 19.15 -16.98 -4.10
CA GLU A 562 18.76 -16.99 -2.69
C GLU A 562 17.46 -16.23 -2.43
N VAL A 563 17.16 -15.19 -3.23
CA VAL A 563 16.03 -14.29 -2.98
C VAL A 563 14.97 -14.33 -4.07
N PHE A 564 15.33 -14.11 -5.34
CA PHE A 564 14.32 -13.80 -6.38
C PHE A 564 13.73 -15.01 -7.11
N ALA A 565 14.48 -16.10 -7.31
CA ALA A 565 14.08 -17.21 -8.16
C ALA A 565 12.77 -17.89 -7.71
N TYR A 566 12.63 -18.12 -6.40
CA TYR A 566 11.39 -18.63 -5.80
C TYR A 566 10.18 -17.71 -6.06
N TYR A 567 10.37 -16.38 -6.05
CA TYR A 567 9.28 -15.45 -6.30
C TYR A 567 8.86 -15.43 -7.78
N GLU A 568 9.79 -15.49 -8.74
CA GLU A 568 9.42 -15.64 -10.16
C GLU A 568 8.71 -16.97 -10.42
N GLN A 569 9.16 -18.06 -9.79
CA GLN A 569 8.57 -19.38 -9.94
C GLN A 569 7.10 -19.41 -9.47
N LEU A 570 6.77 -18.84 -8.31
CA LEU A 570 5.41 -18.94 -7.75
C LEU A 570 4.49 -17.72 -7.99
N PHE A 571 5.02 -16.56 -8.36
CA PHE A 571 4.27 -15.31 -8.49
C PHE A 571 4.53 -14.65 -9.85
N PRO A 572 4.00 -15.22 -10.96
CA PRO A 572 4.29 -14.75 -12.32
C PRO A 572 3.92 -13.29 -12.58
N PHE A 573 2.96 -12.73 -11.81
CA PHE A 573 2.57 -11.33 -11.89
C PHE A 573 3.77 -10.37 -11.72
N MET A 574 4.86 -10.78 -11.06
CA MET A 574 6.08 -9.97 -10.99
C MET A 574 6.69 -9.75 -12.38
N ARG A 575 6.88 -10.82 -13.15
CA ARG A 575 7.34 -10.74 -14.55
C ARG A 575 6.32 -9.99 -15.43
N ASP A 576 5.03 -10.26 -15.23
CA ASP A 576 3.98 -9.93 -16.20
C ASP A 576 3.30 -8.56 -15.97
N GLU A 577 3.20 -8.06 -14.73
CA GLU A 577 2.65 -6.74 -14.39
C GLU A 577 3.70 -5.71 -13.91
N VAL A 578 4.90 -6.15 -13.47
CA VAL A 578 5.91 -5.26 -12.84
C VAL A 578 7.22 -5.26 -13.67
N PHE A 579 8.13 -6.18 -13.37
CA PHE A 579 9.28 -6.57 -14.18
C PHE A 579 9.88 -7.88 -13.65
N SER A 580 10.52 -8.65 -14.55
CA SER A 580 11.29 -9.84 -14.16
C SER A 580 12.41 -9.47 -13.17
N LEU A 581 12.49 -10.22 -12.07
CA LEU A 581 13.55 -10.11 -11.07
C LEU A 581 14.85 -10.81 -11.52
N ALA A 582 14.79 -11.64 -12.56
CA ALA A 582 15.97 -12.11 -13.29
C ALA A 582 16.60 -11.03 -14.19
N ASP A 583 15.89 -9.93 -14.48
CA ASP A 583 16.42 -8.79 -15.24
C ASP A 583 17.32 -7.91 -14.36
N ARG A 584 18.62 -8.24 -14.35
CA ARG A 584 19.65 -7.49 -13.63
C ARG A 584 19.64 -5.98 -13.94
N CYS A 585 19.41 -5.60 -15.20
CA CYS A 585 19.42 -4.20 -15.61
C CYS A 585 18.29 -3.42 -14.93
N LYS A 586 17.09 -4.01 -14.84
CA LYS A 586 15.96 -3.42 -14.11
C LYS A 586 16.17 -3.45 -12.60
N VAL A 587 16.71 -4.53 -12.03
CA VAL A 587 17.00 -4.60 -10.58
C VAL A 587 18.02 -3.52 -10.16
N GLU A 588 19.10 -3.32 -10.93
CA GLU A 588 20.08 -2.26 -10.65
C GLU A 588 19.53 -0.85 -10.92
N THR A 589 18.62 -0.68 -11.90
CA THR A 589 17.99 0.62 -12.20
C THR A 589 16.97 1.03 -11.13
N TYR A 590 16.17 0.08 -10.64
CA TYR A 590 15.11 0.31 -9.65
C TYR A 590 15.55 0.04 -8.20
N ALA A 591 16.85 -0.09 -7.95
CA ALA A 591 17.49 -0.40 -6.66
C ALA A 591 16.86 0.29 -5.44
N LYS A 592 16.70 1.62 -5.48
CA LYS A 592 16.14 2.42 -4.36
C LYS A 592 14.69 2.01 -4.04
N LEU A 593 13.87 1.80 -5.08
CA LEU A 593 12.48 1.37 -4.95
C LEU A 593 12.36 -0.07 -4.44
N ILE A 594 13.20 -0.97 -4.94
CA ILE A 594 13.24 -2.38 -4.51
C ILE A 594 13.57 -2.46 -3.01
N TRP A 595 14.55 -1.69 -2.51
CA TRP A 595 14.81 -1.63 -1.08
C TRP A 595 13.62 -1.07 -0.30
N GLN A 596 13.04 0.05 -0.73
CA GLN A 596 11.89 0.69 -0.06
C GLN A 596 10.65 -0.22 0.04
N MET A 597 10.47 -1.16 -0.89
CA MET A 597 9.39 -2.14 -0.85
C MET A 597 9.75 -3.41 -0.06
N CYS A 598 11.02 -3.78 0.05
CA CYS A 598 11.48 -5.01 0.71
C CYS A 598 12.05 -4.81 2.13
N ASP A 599 12.26 -3.57 2.58
CA ASP A 599 12.74 -3.22 3.92
C ASP A 599 11.85 -3.85 5.01
N PRO A 600 12.37 -4.74 5.87
CA PRO A 600 11.60 -5.43 6.92
C PRO A 600 10.81 -4.50 7.85
N ALA A 601 11.21 -3.23 8.01
CA ALA A 601 10.45 -2.23 8.78
C ALA A 601 9.05 -1.95 8.20
N ASN A 602 8.81 -2.30 6.93
CA ASN A 602 7.53 -2.14 6.24
C ASN A 602 6.68 -3.42 6.21
N LYS A 603 7.04 -4.53 6.87
CA LYS A 603 6.29 -5.82 6.82
C LYS A 603 4.79 -5.69 7.17
N ASP A 604 4.42 -4.67 7.94
CA ASP A 604 3.06 -4.31 8.33
C ASP A 604 2.31 -3.41 7.32
N ARG A 605 2.86 -3.19 6.10
CA ARG A 605 2.28 -2.30 5.07
C ARG A 605 1.85 -3.03 3.80
N THR A 606 0.76 -2.57 3.17
CA THR A 606 0.23 -3.17 1.92
C THR A 606 1.14 -3.00 0.70
N TYR A 607 2.15 -2.13 0.76
CA TYR A 607 3.18 -2.00 -0.28
C TYR A 607 4.40 -2.91 -0.08
N TYR A 608 4.50 -3.64 1.05
CA TYR A 608 5.62 -4.54 1.29
C TYR A 608 5.67 -5.68 0.28
N MET A 609 6.88 -5.97 -0.20
CA MET A 609 7.22 -7.06 -1.09
C MET A 609 8.17 -8.04 -0.39
N PRO A 610 7.93 -9.35 -0.47
CA PRO A 610 6.85 -10.02 -1.20
C PRO A 610 5.45 -9.83 -0.57
N PRO A 611 4.36 -9.96 -1.35
CA PRO A 611 2.99 -9.89 -0.83
C PRO A 611 2.66 -10.94 0.24
N THR A 612 3.44 -12.02 0.29
CA THR A 612 3.39 -13.14 1.24
C THR A 612 4.28 -12.96 2.49
N ARG A 613 5.04 -11.86 2.59
CA ARG A 613 5.85 -11.45 3.76
C ARG A 613 6.95 -12.45 4.17
N ASP A 614 7.32 -13.35 3.27
CA ASP A 614 8.22 -14.49 3.46
C ASP A 614 9.70 -14.22 3.14
N LEU A 615 10.09 -12.94 3.02
CA LEU A 615 11.48 -12.50 3.00
C LEU A 615 12.05 -12.45 4.43
N SER A 616 13.02 -13.30 4.73
CA SER A 616 13.73 -13.36 6.02
C SER A 616 14.71 -12.20 6.21
N LEU A 617 15.08 -11.91 7.46
CA LEU A 617 16.06 -10.86 7.79
C LEU A 617 17.41 -11.02 7.04
N PRO A 618 18.04 -12.21 6.93
CA PRO A 618 19.29 -12.37 6.19
C PRO A 618 19.15 -12.11 4.69
N LYS A 619 18.03 -12.52 4.08
CA LYS A 619 17.77 -12.27 2.64
C LYS A 619 17.55 -10.79 2.35
N ALA A 620 16.87 -10.07 3.24
CA ALA A 620 16.77 -8.61 3.17
C ALA A 620 18.14 -7.92 3.33
N ARG A 621 19.00 -8.41 4.25
CA ARG A 621 20.36 -7.89 4.44
C ARG A 621 21.26 -8.17 3.22
N LEU A 622 21.14 -9.34 2.59
CA LEU A 622 21.87 -9.68 1.37
C LEU A 622 21.49 -8.77 0.19
N LEU A 623 20.19 -8.53 0.00
CA LEU A 623 19.67 -7.54 -0.95
C LEU A 623 20.26 -6.15 -0.68
N LEU A 624 20.21 -5.68 0.57
CA LEU A 624 20.75 -4.37 0.95
C LEU A 624 22.27 -4.25 0.71
N LYS A 625 23.06 -5.31 0.97
CA LYS A 625 24.50 -5.36 0.64
C LYS A 625 24.73 -5.13 -0.87
N TYR A 626 23.98 -5.82 -1.74
CA TYR A 626 24.13 -5.69 -3.20
C TYR A 626 23.86 -4.26 -3.69
N LEU A 627 22.74 -3.66 -3.25
CA LEU A 627 22.28 -2.37 -3.75
C LEU A 627 23.18 -1.19 -3.34
N ARG A 628 23.92 -1.29 -2.22
CA ARG A 628 24.76 -0.21 -1.67
C ARG A 628 26.05 0.10 -2.45
N ALA A 629 26.45 -0.71 -3.42
CA ALA A 629 27.80 -0.69 -3.99
C ALA A 629 28.11 0.39 -5.08
N GLN A 630 27.27 1.42 -5.32
CA GLN A 630 27.08 1.99 -6.68
C GLN A 630 26.97 3.57 -6.88
N SER A 631 27.77 4.53 -6.32
CA SER A 631 27.51 6.04 -6.47
C SER A 631 28.69 7.09 -6.33
N THR A 632 28.67 8.33 -6.96
CA THR A 632 29.75 9.43 -7.13
C THR A 632 29.32 10.99 -7.25
N ALA A 633 29.92 12.24 -7.04
CA ALA A 633 31.19 12.99 -6.57
C ALA A 633 31.19 14.62 -6.48
N ALA A 634 31.42 15.41 -5.36
CA ALA A 634 31.13 16.92 -5.04
C ALA A 634 31.81 18.17 -5.80
N ALA A 635 31.97 19.53 -5.44
CA ALA A 635 31.89 20.59 -4.33
C ALA A 635 32.17 22.10 -4.88
N VAL A 636 32.09 23.41 -4.36
CA VAL A 636 31.77 24.33 -3.16
C VAL A 636 31.53 25.91 -3.55
N PRO A 637 31.60 27.03 -2.73
CA PRO A 637 30.63 28.13 -2.23
C PRO A 637 30.41 29.51 -3.04
N PRO A 638 29.68 30.68 -2.67
CA PRO A 638 28.93 31.25 -1.46
C PRO A 638 27.53 32.07 -1.65
N ALA A 639 27.25 33.32 -1.11
CA ALA A 639 25.87 33.86 -0.72
C ALA A 639 25.40 35.37 -0.97
N ALA A 640 24.06 35.68 -0.94
CA ALA A 640 23.36 37.00 -1.26
C ALA A 640 21.97 37.33 -0.53
N VAL A 641 21.17 38.37 -0.94
CA VAL A 641 20.07 39.12 -0.17
C VAL A 641 18.85 39.71 -1.01
N PRO A 642 17.60 40.07 -0.48
CA PRO A 642 16.32 40.27 -1.26
C PRO A 642 15.48 41.63 -1.19
N SER A 643 14.25 41.70 -1.77
CA SER A 643 13.30 42.88 -1.87
C SER A 643 11.78 42.56 -2.19
N PRO A 644 10.80 43.54 -2.24
CA PRO A 644 9.31 43.32 -2.18
C PRO A 644 8.42 43.50 -3.47
N VAL A 645 7.07 43.36 -3.36
CA VAL A 645 6.08 42.89 -4.40
C VAL A 645 4.96 43.91 -4.83
N ARG A 646 4.08 43.56 -5.82
CA ARG A 646 2.95 44.36 -6.42
C ARG A 646 1.65 43.50 -6.70
N SER A 647 0.77 43.89 -7.65
CA SER A 647 -0.58 43.32 -7.93
C SER A 647 -0.94 43.30 -9.45
N TYR A 648 -1.94 42.50 -9.89
CA TYR A 648 -1.99 41.89 -11.24
C TYR A 648 -3.38 41.88 -11.96
N PRO A 649 -3.48 41.50 -13.26
CA PRO A 649 -4.70 41.62 -14.08
C PRO A 649 -5.67 40.42 -14.03
N GLN A 650 -6.96 40.66 -14.34
CA GLN A 650 -8.03 39.64 -14.33
C GLN A 650 -8.22 38.89 -15.66
N ILE A 651 -8.42 37.57 -15.59
CA ILE A 651 -8.85 36.71 -16.71
C ILE A 651 -10.38 36.70 -16.82
N THR A 652 -10.91 36.88 -18.04
CA THR A 652 -12.36 36.98 -18.32
C THR A 652 -12.83 36.26 -19.60
N THR A 653 -11.93 35.68 -20.40
CA THR A 653 -12.28 35.01 -21.66
C THR A 653 -11.53 33.69 -21.84
N ARG A 654 -12.14 32.74 -22.57
CA ARG A 654 -11.52 31.43 -22.90
C ARG A 654 -10.14 31.56 -23.54
N ALA A 655 -9.92 32.57 -24.39
CA ALA A 655 -8.64 32.82 -25.04
C ALA A 655 -7.55 33.30 -24.05
N GLN A 656 -7.92 34.16 -23.09
CA GLN A 656 -7.02 34.55 -22.00
C GLN A 656 -6.72 33.39 -21.06
N LEU A 657 -7.74 32.59 -20.68
CA LEU A 657 -7.56 31.43 -19.82
C LEU A 657 -6.64 30.39 -20.46
N ARG A 658 -6.83 30.04 -21.74
CA ARG A 658 -5.89 29.19 -22.49
C ARG A 658 -4.48 29.77 -22.51
N SER A 659 -4.36 31.09 -22.74
CA SER A 659 -3.04 31.75 -22.73
C SER A 659 -2.37 31.63 -21.35
N ALA A 660 -3.10 31.74 -20.26
CA ALA A 660 -2.58 31.56 -18.91
C ALA A 660 -2.23 30.09 -18.61
N LEU A 661 -3.04 29.13 -19.06
CA LEU A 661 -2.73 27.69 -18.94
C LEU A 661 -1.48 27.29 -19.75
N TRP A 662 -1.28 27.83 -20.95
CA TRP A 662 -0.02 27.67 -21.69
C TRP A 662 1.17 28.30 -20.95
N GLN A 663 0.96 29.44 -20.28
CA GLN A 663 1.99 30.06 -19.44
C GLN A 663 2.33 29.19 -18.22
N ALA A 664 1.34 28.63 -17.54
CA ALA A 664 1.51 27.69 -16.43
C ALA A 664 2.27 26.44 -16.88
N VAL A 665 1.84 25.73 -17.93
CA VAL A 665 2.57 24.58 -18.52
C VAL A 665 4.03 24.94 -18.89
N THR A 666 4.30 26.19 -19.27
CA THR A 666 5.66 26.68 -19.53
C THR A 666 6.46 26.95 -18.25
N VAL A 667 5.81 27.39 -17.17
CA VAL A 667 6.42 27.54 -15.84
C VAL A 667 6.76 26.17 -15.27
N GLU A 668 5.81 25.23 -15.17
CA GLU A 668 6.03 23.87 -14.61
C GLU A 668 7.16 23.09 -15.33
N LEU A 669 7.27 23.25 -16.66
CA LEU A 669 8.38 22.64 -17.39
C LEU A 669 9.70 23.40 -17.17
N ALA A 670 9.67 24.73 -17.01
CA ALA A 670 10.88 25.51 -16.75
C ALA A 670 11.39 25.37 -15.29
N THR A 671 10.53 25.16 -14.31
CA THR A 671 10.88 24.85 -12.91
C THR A 671 11.43 23.44 -12.78
N SER A 672 10.69 22.41 -13.21
CA SER A 672 11.15 21.01 -13.18
C SER A 672 12.52 20.83 -13.85
N LEU A 673 12.77 21.46 -15.01
CA LEU A 673 14.07 21.43 -15.68
C LEU A 673 15.19 22.13 -14.89
N GLN A 674 14.92 23.25 -14.24
CA GLN A 674 15.90 23.91 -13.36
C GLN A 674 16.21 23.07 -12.12
N TYR A 675 15.19 22.48 -11.51
CA TYR A 675 15.33 21.70 -10.27
C TYR A 675 16.01 20.35 -10.57
N LEU A 676 15.74 19.75 -11.73
CA LEU A 676 16.54 18.64 -12.29
C LEU A 676 18.00 19.07 -12.52
N PHE A 677 18.27 20.22 -13.15
CA PHE A 677 19.65 20.66 -13.40
C PHE A 677 20.42 20.92 -12.10
N ALA A 678 19.81 21.64 -11.15
CA ALA A 678 20.38 21.88 -9.83
C ALA A 678 20.61 20.54 -9.10
N GLY A 679 19.61 19.65 -9.07
CA GLY A 679 19.71 18.30 -8.52
C GLY A 679 20.83 17.47 -9.15
N TYR A 680 20.93 17.43 -10.48
CA TYR A 680 22.00 16.75 -11.22
C TYR A 680 23.38 17.31 -10.87
N SER A 681 23.48 18.63 -10.68
CA SER A 681 24.74 19.31 -10.35
C SER A 681 25.23 19.03 -8.93
N VAL A 682 24.33 18.75 -7.99
CA VAL A 682 24.66 18.22 -6.65
C VAL A 682 25.06 16.77 -6.81
N PRO A 683 26.31 16.35 -6.63
CA PRO A 683 26.70 15.03 -7.10
C PRO A 683 26.14 13.91 -6.23
N THR A 684 26.15 12.69 -6.75
CA THR A 684 25.57 11.52 -6.07
C THR A 684 26.44 11.03 -4.90
N HIS A 685 25.86 10.21 -4.02
CA HIS A 685 26.36 9.89 -2.68
C HIS A 685 27.86 9.49 -2.58
N GLY A 686 28.25 8.36 -3.16
CA GLY A 686 29.47 7.62 -2.75
C GLY A 686 30.84 8.19 -3.15
N THR A 687 30.92 9.23 -3.97
CA THR A 687 32.18 10.00 -4.17
C THR A 687 32.07 11.37 -3.50
N GLY A 688 30.92 11.74 -2.94
CA GLY A 688 30.92 12.50 -1.69
C GLY A 688 31.62 11.72 -0.58
N PHE A 689 31.46 10.39 -0.53
CA PHE A 689 32.24 9.50 0.35
C PHE A 689 33.72 9.37 -0.09
N GLU A 690 34.07 9.28 -1.37
CA GLU A 690 35.48 9.43 -1.80
C GLU A 690 36.05 10.83 -1.51
N TYR A 691 35.25 11.91 -1.58
CA TYR A 691 35.69 13.24 -1.15
C TYR A 691 35.87 13.29 0.38
N VAL A 692 35.13 12.49 1.15
CA VAL A 692 35.43 12.22 2.56
C VAL A 692 36.75 11.44 2.71
N ARG A 693 37.02 10.44 1.87
CA ARG A 693 38.30 9.69 1.86
C ARG A 693 39.49 10.55 1.45
N SER A 694 39.30 11.54 0.58
CA SER A 694 40.33 12.49 0.13
C SER A 694 40.35 13.80 0.92
N GLY A 695 39.55 13.93 1.99
CA GLY A 695 39.53 15.10 2.88
C GLY A 695 38.94 16.39 2.31
N VAL A 696 38.21 16.33 1.18
CA VAL A 696 37.52 17.47 0.56
C VAL A 696 36.14 17.70 1.20
N TRP A 697 35.51 16.66 1.76
CA TRP A 697 34.25 16.72 2.48
C TRP A 697 34.34 16.09 3.87
N THR A 698 33.39 16.43 4.75
CA THR A 698 33.17 15.74 6.03
C THR A 698 32.02 14.72 5.93
N PRO A 699 31.98 13.68 6.79
CA PRO A 699 30.84 12.76 6.86
C PRO A 699 29.49 13.43 7.19
N ARG A 700 29.51 14.65 7.75
CA ARG A 700 28.32 15.48 7.96
C ARG A 700 27.83 16.08 6.63
N GLN A 701 28.73 16.69 5.86
CA GLN A 701 28.45 17.27 4.55
C GLN A 701 27.92 16.23 3.55
N LEU A 702 28.48 15.02 3.56
CA LEU A 702 27.94 13.88 2.79
C LEU A 702 26.47 13.62 3.11
N ARG A 703 26.13 13.47 4.40
CA ARG A 703 24.74 13.23 4.84
C ARG A 703 23.80 14.37 4.48
N LEU A 704 24.26 15.61 4.55
CA LEU A 704 23.44 16.76 4.18
C LEU A 704 23.19 16.82 2.67
N ALA A 705 24.20 16.57 1.83
CA ALA A 705 24.03 16.61 0.37
C ALA A 705 23.17 15.46 -0.16
N CYS A 706 23.38 14.25 0.34
CA CYS A 706 22.94 13.01 -0.32
C CYS A 706 22.16 12.05 0.60
N GLY A 707 21.83 12.48 1.82
CA GLY A 707 21.25 11.60 2.84
C GLY A 707 22.26 10.58 3.33
N ASP A 708 21.78 9.54 4.00
CA ASP A 708 22.60 8.35 4.31
C ASP A 708 22.91 7.47 3.07
N GLY A 709 22.42 7.85 1.89
CA GLY A 709 22.52 7.06 0.66
C GLY A 709 21.33 6.12 0.42
N GLY A 710 20.28 6.19 1.25
CA GLY A 710 19.10 5.33 1.17
C GLY A 710 19.06 4.22 2.21
N GLU A 711 19.80 4.36 3.31
CA GLU A 711 19.68 3.50 4.50
C GLU A 711 18.40 3.79 5.29
N SER A 712 17.84 4.99 5.20
CA SER A 712 16.60 5.39 5.86
C SER A 712 15.80 6.43 5.06
N LEU A 713 14.80 7.06 5.68
CA LEU A 713 14.04 8.20 5.14
C LEU A 713 14.82 9.54 5.18
N ALA A 714 16.05 9.58 5.67
CA ALA A 714 16.86 10.80 5.80
C ALA A 714 17.34 11.34 4.43
N LYS A 715 16.47 12.10 3.76
CA LYS A 715 16.74 12.75 2.47
C LYS A 715 17.90 13.75 2.57
N GLY A 716 18.72 13.81 1.51
CA GLY A 716 19.68 14.89 1.30
C GLY A 716 19.15 16.00 0.41
N VAL A 717 19.95 17.06 0.24
CA VAL A 717 19.72 18.16 -0.72
C VAL A 717 19.40 17.64 -2.14
N ARG A 718 20.17 16.67 -2.66
CA ARG A 718 19.98 16.11 -4.02
C ARG A 718 18.64 15.41 -4.18
N ASP A 719 18.27 14.56 -3.22
CA ASP A 719 16.98 13.85 -3.24
C ASP A 719 15.81 14.84 -3.11
N SER A 720 15.93 15.85 -2.25
CA SER A 720 14.91 16.88 -2.07
C SER A 720 14.65 17.67 -3.35
N LEU A 721 15.71 18.03 -4.09
CA LEU A 721 15.61 18.69 -5.40
C LEU A 721 14.91 17.81 -6.44
N PHE A 722 15.16 16.49 -6.44
CA PHE A 722 14.51 15.57 -7.38
C PHE A 722 13.08 15.21 -7.02
N ASP A 723 12.70 15.19 -5.73
CA ASP A 723 11.31 15.03 -5.32
C ASP A 723 10.47 16.22 -5.82
N VAL A 724 10.91 17.46 -5.54
CA VAL A 724 10.24 18.68 -6.03
C VAL A 724 10.21 18.71 -7.56
N ALA A 725 11.34 18.45 -8.24
CA ALA A 725 11.38 18.45 -9.71
C ALA A 725 10.44 17.41 -10.37
N ARG A 726 10.10 16.33 -9.67
CA ARG A 726 9.16 15.29 -10.09
C ARG A 726 7.70 15.72 -9.85
N GLU A 727 7.43 16.47 -8.79
CA GLU A 727 6.12 17.05 -8.51
C GLU A 727 5.80 18.16 -9.53
N GLU A 728 6.75 19.04 -9.85
CA GLU A 728 6.66 20.00 -10.97
C GLU A 728 6.43 19.32 -12.34
N MET A 729 7.12 18.20 -12.60
CA MET A 729 6.90 17.37 -13.80
C MET A 729 5.47 16.80 -13.85
N MET A 730 4.82 16.64 -12.69
CA MET A 730 3.44 16.17 -12.58
C MET A 730 2.43 17.32 -12.67
N HIS A 731 2.73 18.50 -12.12
CA HIS A 731 1.96 19.73 -12.38
C HIS A 731 1.87 20.03 -13.89
N PHE A 732 3.00 19.89 -14.61
CA PHE A 732 3.07 19.96 -16.07
C PHE A 732 2.08 19.01 -16.78
N LEU A 733 1.81 17.83 -16.23
CA LEU A 733 0.79 16.90 -16.75
C LEU A 733 -0.63 17.32 -16.34
N VAL A 734 -0.84 17.72 -15.08
CA VAL A 734 -2.15 18.13 -14.54
C VAL A 734 -2.71 19.36 -15.27
N VAL A 735 -1.90 20.39 -15.50
CA VAL A 735 -2.34 21.58 -16.25
C VAL A 735 -2.56 21.25 -17.74
N ASN A 736 -1.84 20.26 -18.28
CA ASN A 736 -2.14 19.71 -19.60
C ASN A 736 -3.48 18.95 -19.62
N ASN A 737 -3.87 18.24 -18.57
CA ASN A 737 -5.20 17.62 -18.47
C ASN A 737 -6.31 18.69 -18.52
N ILE A 738 -6.13 19.86 -17.89
CA ILE A 738 -7.06 21.00 -18.02
C ILE A 738 -7.16 21.49 -19.47
N LEU A 739 -6.02 21.64 -20.17
CA LEU A 739 -5.99 22.05 -21.59
C LEU A 739 -6.69 21.02 -22.51
N MET A 740 -6.45 19.72 -22.28
CA MET A 740 -7.06 18.64 -23.06
C MET A 740 -8.55 18.49 -22.77
N ALA A 741 -8.98 18.63 -21.52
CA ALA A 741 -10.39 18.66 -21.14
C ALA A 741 -11.12 19.86 -21.77
N MET A 742 -10.43 21.00 -21.95
CA MET A 742 -10.93 22.12 -22.74
C MET A 742 -10.97 21.84 -24.25
N GLY A 743 -10.24 20.83 -24.77
CA GLY A 743 -10.18 20.47 -26.19
C GLY A 743 -8.99 21.05 -26.96
N GLU A 744 -7.93 21.50 -26.29
CA GLU A 744 -6.63 21.78 -26.91
C GLU A 744 -5.76 20.50 -26.93
N PRO A 745 -4.78 20.36 -27.83
CA PRO A 745 -3.84 19.24 -27.79
C PRO A 745 -2.89 19.34 -26.58
N PHE A 746 -2.33 18.19 -26.15
CA PHE A 746 -1.24 18.16 -25.17
C PHE A 746 -0.09 19.08 -25.61
N HIS A 747 0.29 20.01 -24.74
CA HIS A 747 1.22 21.10 -25.04
C HIS A 747 2.60 20.86 -24.42
N VAL A 748 3.61 20.81 -25.30
CA VAL A 748 5.04 20.86 -24.94
C VAL A 748 5.58 22.23 -25.38
N PRO A 749 5.95 23.13 -24.45
CA PRO A 749 6.46 24.46 -24.78
C PRO A 749 7.96 24.45 -25.13
N GLU A 750 8.40 25.41 -25.96
CA GLU A 750 9.81 25.69 -26.23
C GLU A 750 10.39 26.54 -25.07
N VAL A 751 11.14 25.92 -24.16
CA VAL A 751 11.74 26.62 -23.02
C VAL A 751 13.09 27.23 -23.42
N ASP A 752 13.18 28.56 -23.37
CA ASP A 752 14.40 29.31 -23.72
C ASP A 752 14.99 30.07 -22.52
N PHE A 753 15.84 29.38 -21.76
CA PHE A 753 16.60 29.96 -20.65
C PHE A 753 17.64 31.02 -21.09
N GLY A 754 17.93 31.15 -22.39
CA GLY A 754 18.93 32.09 -22.92
C GLY A 754 18.42 33.51 -23.12
N THR A 755 17.09 33.70 -23.23
CA THR A 755 16.47 34.98 -23.61
C THR A 755 15.58 35.51 -22.48
N PRO A 756 16.07 36.45 -21.64
CA PRO A 756 15.27 37.04 -20.57
C PRO A 756 13.97 37.67 -21.10
N GLY A 757 12.85 37.39 -20.42
CA GLY A 757 11.53 37.91 -20.80
C GLY A 757 10.82 37.15 -21.94
N ARG A 758 11.36 36.03 -22.43
CA ARG A 758 10.60 35.07 -23.26
C ARG A 758 9.64 34.20 -22.43
N LEU A 759 10.00 33.94 -21.17
CA LEU A 759 9.17 33.26 -20.18
C LEU A 759 8.18 34.25 -19.53
N PRO A 760 6.98 33.80 -19.11
CA PRO A 760 5.83 34.69 -18.93
C PRO A 760 5.79 35.46 -17.60
N LEU A 761 6.74 35.21 -16.69
CA LEU A 761 6.85 35.89 -15.39
C LEU A 761 8.15 36.72 -15.36
N PRO A 762 8.20 37.84 -14.63
CA PRO A 762 9.38 38.70 -14.49
C PRO A 762 10.46 38.12 -13.54
N LEU A 763 10.67 36.80 -13.58
CA LEU A 763 11.62 36.05 -12.76
C LEU A 763 12.76 35.51 -13.64
N ASP A 764 13.95 35.33 -13.07
CA ASP A 764 15.14 34.84 -13.78
C ASP A 764 15.18 33.30 -13.77
N PHE A 765 14.52 32.69 -14.75
CA PHE A 765 14.58 31.25 -15.01
C PHE A 765 15.91 30.92 -15.74
N ALA A 766 16.76 30.11 -15.12
CA ALA A 766 18.05 29.73 -15.68
C ALA A 766 18.52 28.36 -15.16
N LEU A 767 19.04 27.53 -16.07
CA LEU A 767 19.75 26.30 -15.74
C LEU A 767 21.06 26.68 -15.05
N GLU A 768 21.12 26.53 -13.74
CA GLU A 768 22.27 26.85 -12.89
C GLU A 768 22.57 25.69 -11.95
N PRO A 769 23.85 25.40 -11.64
CA PRO A 769 24.20 24.46 -10.59
C PRO A 769 23.69 24.93 -9.23
N LEU A 770 23.57 24.02 -8.26
CA LEU A 770 23.10 24.38 -6.93
C LEU A 770 24.12 25.26 -6.17
N HIS A 771 23.87 26.56 -6.20
CA HIS A 771 24.41 27.54 -5.27
C HIS A 771 23.29 28.24 -4.51
N LEU A 772 23.60 28.94 -3.42
CA LEU A 772 22.58 29.66 -2.65
C LEU A 772 21.80 30.66 -3.51
N GLY A 773 22.44 31.30 -4.49
CA GLY A 773 21.75 32.15 -5.47
C GLY A 773 20.64 31.42 -6.23
N SER A 774 20.85 30.18 -6.68
CA SER A 774 19.80 29.38 -7.33
C SER A 774 18.64 29.08 -6.37
N LEU A 775 18.92 28.67 -5.12
CA LEU A 775 17.88 28.48 -4.10
C LEU A 775 17.11 29.76 -3.78
N GLN A 776 17.76 30.93 -3.79
CA GLN A 776 17.07 32.22 -3.60
C GLN A 776 16.18 32.58 -4.80
N ARG A 777 16.51 32.12 -6.02
CA ARG A 777 15.58 32.19 -7.17
C ARG A 777 14.41 31.21 -6.97
N PHE A 778 14.66 29.99 -6.51
CA PHE A 778 13.62 28.97 -6.30
C PHE A 778 12.63 29.40 -5.20
N ILE A 779 13.11 29.91 -4.05
CA ILE A 779 12.28 30.52 -2.98
C ILE A 779 11.47 31.73 -3.48
N ALA A 780 11.93 32.42 -4.53
CA ALA A 780 11.21 33.54 -5.14
C ALA A 780 10.21 33.11 -6.24
N ILE A 781 10.36 31.89 -6.77
CA ILE A 781 9.39 31.25 -7.66
C ILE A 781 8.26 30.68 -6.81
N GLU A 782 8.56 29.81 -5.83
CA GLU A 782 7.55 29.14 -4.99
C GLU A 782 6.94 30.04 -3.89
N ARG A 783 7.18 31.35 -3.89
CA ARG A 783 6.80 32.21 -2.75
C ARG A 783 5.27 32.23 -2.58
N PRO A 784 4.72 31.77 -1.43
CA PRO A 784 3.30 31.81 -1.19
C PRO A 784 2.72 33.22 -1.27
N GLU A 785 1.51 33.39 -1.83
CA GLU A 785 0.87 34.71 -1.98
C GLU A 785 0.76 35.43 -0.62
N ARG A 786 0.42 34.67 0.43
CA ARG A 786 0.35 35.15 1.83
C ARG A 786 1.64 35.79 2.35
N LEU A 787 2.82 35.44 1.80
CA LEU A 787 4.12 36.01 2.17
C LEU A 787 4.53 37.21 1.31
N ALA A 788 3.81 37.51 0.22
CA ALA A 788 3.96 38.77 -0.52
C ALA A 788 3.28 39.96 0.19
N GLY A 789 2.28 39.69 1.04
CA GLY A 789 1.38 40.66 1.67
C GLY A 789 1.97 41.49 2.83
N GLY A 790 2.93 42.37 2.55
CA GLY A 790 3.33 43.43 3.49
C GLY A 790 2.22 44.49 3.68
N ALA A 791 1.85 44.79 4.92
CA ALA A 791 0.73 45.70 5.24
C ALA A 791 0.85 47.07 4.53
N GLY A 792 -0.17 47.41 3.73
CA GLY A 792 -0.07 48.44 2.70
C GLY A 792 -0.21 49.89 3.17
N ALA A 793 0.50 50.80 2.50
CA ALA A 793 0.29 52.25 2.58
C ALA A 793 0.72 52.98 1.29
N GLY A 794 -0.04 52.81 0.20
CA GLY A 794 -0.13 53.78 -0.90
C GLY A 794 1.05 53.91 -1.88
N ALA A 795 0.95 53.18 -3.00
CA ALA A 795 1.55 53.57 -4.29
C ALA A 795 0.44 53.60 -5.35
N LYS A 796 0.41 54.62 -6.21
CA LYS A 796 -0.69 54.83 -7.17
C LYS A 796 -0.55 53.98 -8.43
N ASP A 797 -1.69 53.66 -9.03
CA ASP A 797 -1.82 52.97 -10.30
C ASP A 797 -1.07 53.69 -11.44
N GLY A 798 -0.44 52.89 -12.30
CA GLY A 798 0.06 53.30 -13.60
C GLY A 798 -0.25 52.18 -14.60
N PRO A 799 -1.00 52.44 -15.69
CA PRO A 799 -1.42 51.40 -16.63
C PRO A 799 -0.25 50.95 -17.52
N GLY A 800 0.54 49.99 -17.02
CA GLY A 800 1.55 49.26 -17.78
C GLY A 800 1.05 47.86 -18.14
N PRO A 801 1.07 47.44 -19.42
CA PRO A 801 0.71 46.09 -19.79
C PRO A 801 1.86 45.13 -19.46
N GLY A 802 1.65 44.24 -18.49
CA GLY A 802 2.55 43.14 -18.14
C GLY A 802 1.77 41.96 -17.56
N PRO A 803 2.33 40.73 -17.56
CA PRO A 803 1.68 39.55 -17.00
C PRO A 803 1.74 39.52 -15.46
N PHE A 804 1.35 38.38 -14.90
CA PHE A 804 1.57 38.01 -13.50
C PHE A 804 3.06 38.13 -13.11
N GLY A 805 3.34 38.42 -11.84
CA GLY A 805 4.67 38.60 -11.25
C GLY A 805 5.28 37.31 -10.68
N SER A 806 4.45 36.39 -10.22
CA SER A 806 4.82 35.07 -9.65
C SER A 806 3.85 33.96 -10.11
N PRO A 807 4.21 32.67 -9.94
CA PRO A 807 3.33 31.54 -10.26
C PRO A 807 2.02 31.56 -9.47
N SER A 808 2.07 31.93 -8.18
CA SER A 808 0.90 32.06 -7.29
C SER A 808 -0.20 32.91 -7.88
N GLU A 809 0.16 34.09 -8.38
CA GLU A 809 -0.79 35.05 -8.95
C GLU A 809 -1.35 34.56 -10.28
N LEU A 810 -0.54 33.83 -11.07
CA LEU A 810 -0.96 33.16 -12.30
C LEU A 810 -1.98 32.06 -11.99
N TYR A 811 -1.76 31.23 -10.98
CA TYR A 811 -2.71 30.20 -10.56
C TYR A 811 -3.98 30.77 -9.94
N ALA A 812 -3.89 31.80 -9.10
CA ALA A 812 -5.05 32.54 -8.62
C ALA A 812 -5.87 33.11 -9.80
N GLY A 813 -5.21 33.73 -10.78
CA GLY A 813 -5.84 34.24 -12.00
C GLY A 813 -6.48 33.14 -12.86
N ILE A 814 -5.86 31.96 -12.96
CA ILE A 814 -6.41 30.78 -13.65
C ILE A 814 -7.65 30.25 -12.90
N ARG A 815 -7.60 30.12 -11.57
CA ARG A 815 -8.72 29.67 -10.73
C ARG A 815 -9.94 30.58 -10.85
N GLU A 816 -9.72 31.90 -10.78
CA GLU A 816 -10.78 32.87 -11.08
C GLU A 816 -11.29 32.74 -12.52
N GLY A 817 -10.39 32.56 -13.49
CA GLY A 817 -10.71 32.44 -14.91
C GLY A 817 -11.56 31.21 -15.25
N LEU A 818 -11.22 30.06 -14.67
CA LEU A 818 -12.01 28.82 -14.73
C LEU A 818 -13.44 29.06 -14.24
N THR A 819 -13.60 29.76 -13.12
CA THR A 819 -14.91 30.06 -12.51
C THR A 819 -15.73 31.08 -13.33
N ARG A 820 -15.08 32.03 -14.01
CA ARG A 820 -15.74 33.13 -14.76
C ARG A 820 -16.19 32.75 -16.17
N VAL A 821 -15.46 31.87 -16.85
CA VAL A 821 -15.68 31.58 -18.27
C VAL A 821 -16.66 30.39 -18.41
N PRO A 822 -17.84 30.57 -19.03
CA PRO A 822 -18.77 29.47 -19.25
C PRO A 822 -18.28 28.51 -20.35
N ASP A 823 -18.89 27.33 -20.41
CA ASP A 823 -18.79 26.36 -21.50
C ASP A 823 -17.34 25.97 -21.87
N LEU A 824 -16.50 25.78 -20.84
CA LEU A 824 -15.08 25.46 -20.99
C LEU A 824 -14.78 24.03 -21.46
N PHE A 825 -15.55 23.05 -20.97
CA PHE A 825 -15.23 21.63 -21.07
C PHE A 825 -16.24 20.91 -22.01
N PRO A 826 -15.86 20.63 -23.27
CA PRO A 826 -16.68 19.87 -24.21
C PRO A 826 -16.57 18.34 -24.07
N VAL A 827 -15.79 17.84 -23.10
CA VAL A 827 -15.61 16.40 -22.83
C VAL A 827 -16.74 15.86 -21.94
N ASP A 828 -17.11 14.58 -22.11
CA ASP A 828 -18.10 13.93 -21.26
C ASP A 828 -17.53 13.65 -19.85
N ARG A 829 -18.34 13.81 -18.80
CA ARG A 829 -17.97 13.39 -17.44
C ARG A 829 -17.65 11.90 -17.36
N GLY A 830 -16.62 11.55 -16.59
CA GLY A 830 -16.04 10.21 -16.51
C GLY A 830 -15.00 9.93 -17.60
N ARG A 831 -14.47 10.96 -18.28
CA ARG A 831 -13.45 10.84 -19.34
C ARG A 831 -12.26 11.78 -19.13
N GLY A 832 -11.94 12.10 -17.88
CA GLY A 832 -10.83 12.98 -17.51
C GLY A 832 -9.47 12.31 -17.68
N GLY A 833 -9.08 12.05 -18.92
CA GLY A 833 -7.96 11.19 -19.28
C GLY A 833 -6.63 11.48 -18.59
N GLY A 834 -5.83 10.43 -18.39
CA GLY A 834 -4.53 10.49 -17.72
C GLY A 834 -4.51 10.06 -16.26
N GLU A 835 -5.36 9.10 -15.84
CA GLU A 835 -5.39 8.52 -14.47
C GLU A 835 -3.96 8.29 -13.94
N HIS A 836 -3.61 9.06 -12.92
CA HIS A 836 -2.33 9.00 -12.24
C HIS A 836 -2.53 9.37 -10.76
N HIS A 837 -2.01 8.54 -9.87
CA HIS A 837 -2.27 8.62 -8.42
C HIS A 837 -0.96 8.69 -7.62
N LEU A 838 0.18 8.90 -8.28
CA LEU A 838 1.50 8.98 -7.64
C LEU A 838 1.80 10.43 -7.27
N PHE A 839 2.48 10.62 -6.14
CA PHE A 839 2.89 11.92 -5.60
C PHE A 839 1.73 12.88 -5.25
N ILE A 840 0.57 12.35 -4.85
CA ILE A 840 -0.58 13.14 -4.34
C ILE A 840 -0.24 13.88 -3.03
N GLY A 841 0.70 13.35 -2.24
CA GLY A 841 1.06 13.89 -0.93
C GLY A 841 0.15 13.37 0.20
N GLY A 842 0.64 13.42 1.43
CA GLY A 842 0.00 12.75 2.57
C GLY A 842 -1.27 13.44 3.08
N THR A 843 -1.31 14.77 3.03
CA THR A 843 -2.44 15.61 3.46
C THR A 843 -3.65 15.45 2.55
N VAL A 844 -3.48 15.68 1.25
CA VAL A 844 -4.53 15.49 0.23
C VAL A 844 -5.06 14.06 0.28
N ASN A 845 -4.17 13.08 0.39
CA ASN A 845 -4.54 11.68 0.52
C ASN A 845 -5.39 11.35 1.75
N ALA A 846 -5.19 12.03 2.89
CA ALA A 846 -5.96 11.72 4.10
C ALA A 846 -7.46 11.97 3.92
N VAL A 847 -7.84 12.91 3.05
CA VAL A 847 -9.23 13.31 2.76
C VAL A 847 -9.73 12.77 1.42
N HIS A 848 -8.84 12.66 0.42
CA HIS A 848 -9.14 12.31 -0.97
C HIS A 848 -8.33 11.09 -1.50
N PRO A 849 -8.38 9.91 -0.85
CA PRO A 849 -7.62 8.72 -1.25
C PRO A 849 -8.06 8.10 -2.61
N ASP A 850 -9.17 8.56 -3.18
CA ASP A 850 -9.71 8.14 -4.48
C ASP A 850 -9.34 9.08 -5.66
N TYR A 851 -8.62 10.18 -5.41
CA TYR A 851 -8.32 11.20 -6.43
C TYR A 851 -7.26 10.74 -7.45
N GLN A 852 -7.48 11.06 -8.74
CA GLN A 852 -6.79 10.40 -9.87
C GLN A 852 -6.06 11.35 -10.82
N LEU A 853 -5.95 12.64 -10.46
CA LEU A 853 -5.46 13.72 -11.33
C LEU A 853 -6.25 13.87 -12.66
N GLU A 854 -7.46 13.31 -12.69
CA GLU A 854 -8.39 13.38 -13.81
C GLU A 854 -9.07 14.76 -13.88
N VAL A 855 -9.26 15.28 -15.10
CA VAL A 855 -9.98 16.54 -15.36
C VAL A 855 -10.95 16.35 -16.52
N ASP A 856 -12.25 16.50 -16.27
CA ASP A 856 -13.30 16.50 -17.30
C ASP A 856 -14.32 17.64 -17.16
N ASP A 857 -14.31 18.36 -16.04
CA ASP A 857 -15.27 19.42 -15.77
C ASP A 857 -14.69 20.51 -14.87
N LEU A 858 -15.50 21.53 -14.56
CA LEU A 858 -15.06 22.67 -13.77
C LEU A 858 -14.66 22.28 -12.33
N SER A 859 -15.30 21.27 -11.74
CA SER A 859 -15.01 20.82 -10.37
C SER A 859 -13.63 20.18 -10.31
N SER A 860 -13.39 19.19 -11.17
CA SER A 860 -12.10 18.52 -11.32
C SER A 860 -10.98 19.48 -11.76
N ALA A 861 -11.25 20.45 -12.64
CA ALA A 861 -10.28 21.47 -13.04
C ALA A 861 -9.93 22.47 -11.93
N LEU A 862 -10.87 22.84 -11.06
CA LEU A 862 -10.61 23.71 -9.91
C LEU A 862 -9.79 22.98 -8.84
N PHE A 863 -10.13 21.73 -8.55
CA PHE A 863 -9.37 20.89 -7.61
C PHE A 863 -7.96 20.58 -8.14
N ALA A 864 -7.80 20.40 -9.46
CA ALA A 864 -6.50 20.25 -10.11
C ALA A 864 -5.60 21.49 -9.93
N VAL A 865 -6.15 22.71 -9.93
CA VAL A 865 -5.40 23.93 -9.61
C VAL A 865 -5.07 24.02 -8.11
N ASP A 866 -6.04 23.71 -7.23
CA ASP A 866 -5.81 23.73 -5.78
C ASP A 866 -4.69 22.76 -5.38
N PHE A 867 -4.69 21.56 -5.97
CA PHE A 867 -3.67 20.54 -5.80
C PHE A 867 -2.26 21.05 -6.13
N VAL A 868 -2.07 21.71 -7.28
CA VAL A 868 -0.77 22.30 -7.68
C VAL A 868 -0.33 23.38 -6.66
N THR A 869 -1.24 24.27 -6.27
CA THR A 869 -0.92 25.33 -5.30
C THR A 869 -0.64 24.79 -3.89
N GLU A 870 -1.25 23.67 -3.47
CA GLU A 870 -0.96 23.04 -2.19
C GLU A 870 0.48 22.45 -2.14
N GLN A 871 0.99 21.90 -3.24
CA GLN A 871 2.36 21.36 -3.26
C GLN A 871 3.42 22.48 -3.33
N GLY A 872 3.20 23.49 -4.17
CA GLY A 872 4.10 24.66 -4.27
C GLY A 872 4.12 25.53 -3.01
N GLU A 873 2.94 25.97 -2.55
CA GLU A 873 2.78 26.98 -1.49
C GLU A 873 2.29 26.43 -0.14
N GLY A 874 1.51 25.36 -0.13
CA GLY A 874 0.82 24.80 1.04
C GLY A 874 -0.31 25.66 1.63
N GLY A 875 -1.29 25.04 2.28
CA GLY A 875 -2.35 25.73 3.05
C GLY A 875 -3.48 26.32 2.22
N VAL A 876 -3.82 25.70 1.09
CA VAL A 876 -4.96 26.03 0.22
C VAL A 876 -6.15 25.09 0.46
N LEU A 877 -5.88 23.80 0.72
CA LEU A 877 -6.90 22.75 0.87
C LEU A 877 -7.44 22.57 2.32
N ASP A 878 -7.18 23.54 3.20
CA ASP A 878 -7.67 23.61 4.60
C ASP A 878 -7.39 22.35 5.47
N THR A 879 -6.36 21.56 5.12
CA THR A 879 -5.97 20.36 5.86
C THR A 879 -5.06 20.71 7.04
N GLU A 880 -5.61 20.87 8.24
CA GLU A 880 -4.84 21.18 9.48
C GLU A 880 -3.79 20.12 9.90
N LYS A 881 -3.68 18.98 9.20
CA LYS A 881 -2.73 17.90 9.51
C LYS A 881 -1.31 18.23 9.05
N ALA A 882 -0.54 18.87 9.94
CA ALA A 882 0.90 19.09 9.76
C ALA A 882 1.66 17.78 9.47
N GLY A 883 2.42 17.74 8.37
CA GLY A 883 3.22 16.56 8.01
C GLY A 883 4.01 16.65 6.70
N SER A 884 3.50 17.38 5.71
CA SER A 884 4.21 17.70 4.46
C SER A 884 4.71 19.14 4.46
N GLU A 885 5.98 19.33 4.09
CA GLU A 885 6.51 20.65 3.70
C GLU A 885 6.08 20.99 2.27
N SER A 886 5.82 22.27 2.00
CA SER A 886 5.67 22.79 0.63
C SER A 886 7.03 22.86 -0.09
N HIS A 887 7.01 23.08 -1.41
CA HIS A 887 8.23 23.33 -2.19
C HIS A 887 8.99 24.56 -1.68
N HIS A 888 8.26 25.63 -1.34
CA HIS A 888 8.81 26.82 -0.67
C HIS A 888 9.58 26.46 0.60
N ASP A 889 8.95 25.73 1.52
CA ASP A 889 9.53 25.43 2.83
C ASP A 889 10.72 24.48 2.71
N THR A 890 10.65 23.53 1.76
CA THR A 890 11.80 22.72 1.36
C THR A 890 12.95 23.59 0.86
N PHE A 891 12.73 24.55 -0.05
CA PHE A 891 13.81 25.40 -0.54
C PHE A 891 14.36 26.35 0.52
N VAL A 892 13.54 26.88 1.43
CA VAL A 892 13.99 27.68 2.59
C VAL A 892 14.91 26.85 3.48
N ARG A 893 14.49 25.64 3.88
CA ARG A 893 15.31 24.71 4.68
C ARG A 893 16.64 24.37 3.98
N LEU A 894 16.62 24.12 2.68
CA LEU A 894 17.84 23.87 1.89
C LEU A 894 18.76 25.11 1.84
N ALA A 895 18.20 26.32 1.81
CA ALA A 895 18.97 27.56 1.83
C ALA A 895 19.64 27.82 3.19
N GLU A 896 18.92 27.62 4.30
CA GLU A 896 19.48 27.70 5.66
C GLU A 896 20.63 26.69 5.88
N LEU A 897 20.44 25.45 5.39
CA LEU A 897 21.47 24.42 5.37
C LEU A 897 22.74 24.90 4.62
N LEU A 898 22.62 25.48 3.42
CA LEU A 898 23.78 26.02 2.69
C LEU A 898 24.38 27.29 3.31
N MET A 899 23.62 28.08 4.08
CA MET A 899 24.16 29.24 4.81
C MET A 899 24.99 28.85 6.05
N THR A 900 24.62 27.74 6.71
CA THR A 900 25.22 27.30 7.98
C THR A 900 26.48 26.45 7.81
N GLU A 901 26.54 25.56 6.82
CA GLU A 901 27.70 24.67 6.64
C GLU A 901 28.96 25.39 6.13
N ARG A 902 30.12 24.86 6.55
CA ARG A 902 31.46 25.42 6.28
C ARG A 902 32.41 24.33 5.80
N ALA A 903 33.29 24.67 4.87
CA ALA A 903 34.41 23.82 4.44
C ALA A 903 35.72 24.32 5.07
N ASP A 904 36.65 23.41 5.34
CA ASP A 904 37.95 23.75 5.95
C ASP A 904 38.82 24.56 4.98
N GLY A 905 39.32 25.70 5.45
CA GLY A 905 40.14 26.63 4.68
C GLY A 905 41.61 26.67 5.14
N PRO A 906 42.56 27.03 4.24
CA PRO A 906 43.92 27.34 4.65
C PRO A 906 43.94 28.37 5.79
N HIS A 907 44.76 28.13 6.80
CA HIS A 907 44.85 28.96 8.02
C HIS A 907 43.60 29.01 8.92
N GLY A 908 42.56 28.21 8.66
CA GLY A 908 41.39 28.06 9.53
C GLY A 908 40.25 29.05 9.28
N GLU A 909 40.34 29.89 8.26
CA GLU A 909 39.19 30.70 7.79
C GLU A 909 38.28 29.84 6.91
N GLY A 910 37.26 29.23 7.53
CA GLY A 910 36.33 28.34 6.85
C GLY A 910 35.43 29.04 5.82
N ALA A 911 35.62 28.70 4.55
CA ALA A 911 34.71 29.10 3.48
C ALA A 911 33.32 28.48 3.71
N PRO A 912 32.22 29.07 3.18
CA PRO A 912 30.90 28.42 3.17
C PRO A 912 30.90 27.12 2.34
N TRP A 913 29.72 26.54 2.10
CA TRP A 913 29.58 25.27 1.38
C TRP A 913 28.64 25.38 0.16
N HIS A 914 28.99 24.73 -0.96
CA HIS A 914 28.03 24.33 -2.01
C HIS A 914 28.25 22.85 -2.32
N PRO A 915 27.20 22.02 -2.39
CA PRO A 915 27.41 20.63 -2.71
C PRO A 915 27.39 20.35 -4.21
N ALA A 916 27.80 21.28 -5.09
CA ALA A 916 27.58 21.19 -6.54
C ALA A 916 28.85 21.35 -7.40
N TYR A 917 28.84 20.76 -8.60
CA TYR A 917 29.84 20.98 -9.65
C TYR A 917 29.85 22.44 -10.16
N PRO A 918 30.99 22.97 -10.64
CA PRO A 918 31.10 24.33 -11.19
C PRO A 918 30.60 24.40 -12.65
N SER A 919 29.44 23.81 -12.95
CA SER A 919 28.94 23.71 -14.32
C SER A 919 28.55 25.08 -14.91
N LEU A 920 28.44 25.14 -16.23
CA LEU A 920 28.00 26.33 -16.95
C LEU A 920 26.53 26.67 -16.67
N ARG A 921 26.23 27.97 -16.48
CA ARG A 921 24.87 28.51 -16.60
C ARG A 921 24.39 28.36 -18.04
N ASN A 922 23.16 27.87 -18.23
CA ASN A 922 22.51 27.76 -19.54
C ASN A 922 23.44 27.16 -20.62
N PRO A 923 23.94 25.92 -20.45
CA PRO A 923 24.83 25.31 -21.43
C PRO A 923 24.11 25.17 -22.78
N THR A 924 24.85 25.19 -23.88
CA THR A 924 24.26 25.02 -25.23
C THR A 924 25.18 24.28 -26.20
N LEU A 925 24.58 23.59 -27.16
CA LEU A 925 25.25 23.08 -28.35
C LEU A 925 25.54 24.17 -29.40
N ASP A 926 24.81 25.29 -29.41
CA ASP A 926 24.95 26.37 -30.39
C ASP A 926 25.99 27.43 -29.95
N PRO A 927 27.12 27.59 -30.66
CA PRO A 927 28.09 28.66 -30.38
C PRO A 927 27.59 30.08 -30.73
N GLY A 928 26.43 30.22 -31.40
CA GLY A 928 25.85 31.51 -31.79
C GLY A 928 24.80 32.07 -30.83
N HIS A 929 24.26 31.30 -29.88
CA HIS A 929 23.09 31.69 -29.10
C HIS A 929 23.43 32.80 -28.08
N PRO A 930 22.72 33.95 -28.10
CA PRO A 930 22.90 34.97 -27.05
C PRO A 930 22.45 34.45 -25.69
N GLY A 931 23.17 34.79 -24.61
CA GLY A 931 22.77 34.45 -23.23
C GLY A 931 22.91 32.98 -22.80
N ARG A 932 23.39 32.09 -23.69
CA ARG A 932 23.75 30.69 -23.36
C ARG A 932 25.27 30.50 -23.41
N ALA A 933 25.78 29.53 -22.66
CA ALA A 933 27.20 29.23 -22.58
C ALA A 933 27.56 28.01 -23.44
N ALA A 934 28.20 28.23 -24.59
CA ALA A 934 28.53 27.17 -25.52
C ALA A 934 29.57 26.20 -24.94
N VAL A 935 29.19 24.92 -24.80
CA VAL A 935 30.13 23.83 -24.49
C VAL A 935 30.97 23.60 -25.74
N SER A 936 32.29 23.71 -25.62
CA SER A 936 33.23 23.60 -26.76
C SER A 936 34.03 22.31 -26.78
N ASP A 937 34.13 21.60 -25.64
CA ASP A 937 34.78 20.28 -25.57
C ASP A 937 34.10 19.25 -26.50
N PRO A 938 34.84 18.50 -27.34
CA PRO A 938 34.26 17.55 -28.27
C PRO A 938 33.45 16.41 -27.63
N HIS A 939 33.90 15.91 -26.47
CA HIS A 939 33.31 14.75 -25.80
C HIS A 939 32.05 15.12 -25.03
N ALA A 940 32.09 16.20 -24.24
CA ALA A 940 30.92 16.76 -23.59
C ALA A 940 29.83 17.18 -24.60
N ARG A 941 30.21 17.69 -25.77
CA ARG A 941 29.26 17.95 -26.88
C ARG A 941 28.63 16.68 -27.46
N GLN A 942 29.33 15.54 -27.43
CA GLN A 942 28.79 14.26 -27.90
C GLN A 942 27.76 13.71 -26.90
N VAL A 943 28.09 13.70 -25.61
CA VAL A 943 27.20 13.25 -24.53
C VAL A 943 25.99 14.19 -24.35
N MET A 944 26.18 15.51 -24.50
CA MET A 944 25.06 16.47 -24.45
C MET A 944 24.06 16.30 -25.60
N ARG A 945 24.52 15.97 -26.82
CA ARG A 945 23.60 15.60 -27.93
C ARG A 945 22.83 14.32 -27.62
N LEU A 946 23.49 13.32 -27.04
CA LEU A 946 22.86 12.06 -26.67
C LEU A 946 21.79 12.29 -25.60
N PHE A 947 22.09 13.07 -24.56
CA PHE A 947 21.14 13.50 -23.53
C PHE A 947 19.93 14.23 -24.13
N ASN A 948 20.15 15.27 -24.96
CA ASN A 948 19.08 16.07 -25.55
C ASN A 948 18.14 15.24 -26.44
N ARG A 949 18.68 14.25 -27.16
CA ARG A 949 17.88 13.32 -27.97
C ARG A 949 17.12 12.28 -27.11
N CYS A 950 17.62 11.94 -25.92
CA CYS A 950 16.84 11.18 -24.94
C CYS A 950 15.69 12.03 -24.38
N TYR A 951 15.93 13.30 -24.05
CA TYR A 951 14.89 14.24 -23.62
C TYR A 951 13.78 14.44 -24.67
N PHE A 952 14.15 14.59 -25.95
CA PHE A 952 13.19 14.54 -27.05
C PHE A 952 12.37 13.24 -27.04
N MET A 953 13.01 12.08 -26.91
CA MET A 953 12.31 10.80 -26.91
C MET A 953 11.36 10.64 -25.72
N MET A 954 11.73 11.11 -24.53
CA MET A 954 10.84 11.14 -23.35
C MET A 954 9.56 11.92 -23.65
N LEU A 955 9.68 13.17 -24.10
CA LEU A 955 8.53 14.02 -24.44
C LEU A 955 7.71 13.46 -25.60
N GLN A 956 8.37 12.91 -26.63
CA GLN A 956 7.71 12.32 -27.79
C GLN A 956 6.89 11.06 -27.44
N LEU A 957 7.32 10.28 -26.44
CA LEU A 957 6.54 9.14 -25.91
C LEU A 957 5.31 9.62 -25.11
N ILE A 958 5.45 10.69 -24.32
CA ILE A 958 4.34 11.33 -23.58
C ILE A 958 3.30 11.91 -24.56
N VAL A 959 3.73 12.73 -25.52
CA VAL A 959 2.87 13.30 -26.58
C VAL A 959 2.18 12.20 -27.38
N GLN A 960 2.89 11.10 -27.68
CA GLN A 960 2.27 9.97 -28.37
C GLN A 960 1.20 9.28 -27.51
N HIS A 961 1.41 9.16 -26.20
CA HIS A 961 0.42 8.54 -25.32
C HIS A 961 -0.89 9.31 -25.30
N PHE A 962 -0.85 10.61 -24.99
CA PHE A 962 -2.05 11.45 -24.91
C PHE A 962 -2.74 11.63 -26.27
N GLY A 963 -2.01 11.52 -27.39
CA GLY A 963 -2.60 11.48 -28.72
C GLY A 963 -3.19 10.12 -29.13
N GLU A 964 -2.68 8.99 -28.63
CA GLU A 964 -3.23 7.65 -28.91
C GLU A 964 -4.42 7.29 -28.02
N SER A 965 -4.34 7.61 -26.72
CA SER A 965 -5.27 7.16 -25.69
C SER A 965 -5.28 8.15 -24.51
N PRO A 966 -5.85 9.36 -24.64
CA PRO A 966 -5.90 10.33 -23.53
C PRO A 966 -6.67 9.75 -22.33
N ASP A 967 -7.84 9.15 -22.57
CA ASP A 967 -8.72 8.49 -21.58
C ASP A 967 -8.07 7.33 -20.78
N ALA A 968 -6.81 6.96 -21.04
CA ALA A 968 -6.15 5.81 -20.42
C ALA A 968 -5.20 6.19 -19.27
N SER A 969 -5.02 5.27 -18.32
CA SER A 969 -4.13 5.46 -17.16
C SER A 969 -2.65 5.51 -17.54
N LEU A 970 -1.96 6.54 -17.06
CA LEU A 970 -0.53 6.72 -17.28
C LEU A 970 0.27 5.51 -16.74
N ARG A 971 -0.09 5.00 -15.55
CA ARG A 971 0.58 3.83 -14.92
C ARG A 971 0.48 2.56 -15.78
N ARG A 972 -0.63 2.38 -16.50
CA ARG A 972 -0.87 1.23 -17.38
C ARG A 972 -0.40 1.48 -18.82
N SER A 973 0.07 2.69 -19.13
CA SER A 973 0.53 3.08 -20.46
C SER A 973 1.94 2.57 -20.73
N LYS A 974 2.03 1.67 -21.72
CA LYS A 974 3.29 1.17 -22.29
C LYS A 974 4.22 2.27 -22.81
N LEU A 975 3.68 3.44 -23.17
CA LEU A 975 4.43 4.60 -23.63
C LEU A 975 4.94 5.47 -22.47
N MET A 976 4.13 5.68 -21.42
CA MET A 976 4.57 6.44 -20.24
C MET A 976 5.64 5.70 -19.46
N ASN A 977 5.50 4.39 -19.28
CA ASN A 977 6.52 3.58 -18.61
C ASN A 977 7.85 3.60 -19.40
N ALA A 978 7.77 3.67 -20.75
CA ALA A 978 8.95 3.89 -21.58
C ALA A 978 9.54 5.30 -21.46
N ALA A 979 8.73 6.34 -21.30
CA ALA A 979 9.19 7.70 -21.03
C ALA A 979 9.90 7.80 -19.66
N ILE A 980 9.38 7.11 -18.65
CA ILE A 980 10.01 7.00 -17.32
C ILE A 980 11.36 6.27 -17.43
N ASP A 981 11.45 5.12 -18.10
CA ASP A 981 12.72 4.42 -18.34
C ASP A 981 13.75 5.28 -19.10
N VAL A 982 13.32 6.14 -20.05
CA VAL A 982 14.20 7.11 -20.70
C VAL A 982 14.69 8.17 -19.70
N MET A 983 13.82 8.68 -18.82
CA MET A 983 14.18 9.68 -17.82
C MET A 983 15.17 9.12 -16.77
N THR A 984 14.88 7.93 -16.21
CA THR A 984 15.62 7.33 -15.09
C THR A 984 16.83 6.51 -15.55
N GLY A 985 16.68 5.73 -16.63
CA GLY A 985 17.68 4.80 -17.13
C GLY A 985 18.59 5.36 -18.22
N MET A 986 18.23 6.46 -18.90
CA MET A 986 19.06 7.09 -19.94
C MET A 986 19.47 8.52 -19.59
N MET A 987 18.52 9.44 -19.43
CA MET A 987 18.80 10.86 -19.18
C MET A 987 19.57 11.07 -17.87
N ARG A 988 19.12 10.50 -16.75
CA ARG A 988 19.78 10.68 -15.47
C ARG A 988 21.25 10.21 -15.47
N PRO A 989 21.61 8.99 -15.91
CA PRO A 989 23.02 8.59 -16.03
C PRO A 989 23.84 9.49 -16.94
N LEU A 990 23.28 9.94 -18.07
CA LEU A 990 23.96 10.85 -18.99
C LEU A 990 24.19 12.24 -18.38
N ALA A 991 23.26 12.77 -17.57
CA ALA A 991 23.45 14.02 -16.84
C ALA A 991 24.45 13.87 -15.68
N GLU A 992 24.39 12.76 -14.93
CA GLU A 992 25.36 12.41 -13.87
C GLU A 992 26.78 12.29 -14.44
N GLN A 993 26.94 11.77 -15.67
CA GLN A 993 28.22 11.70 -16.39
C GLN A 993 28.67 13.04 -17.00
N LEU A 994 27.74 13.86 -17.51
CA LEU A 994 28.04 15.12 -18.20
C LEU A 994 28.43 16.27 -17.24
N MET A 995 27.81 16.34 -16.07
CA MET A 995 28.06 17.40 -15.09
C MET A 995 29.52 17.54 -14.58
N PRO A 996 30.35 16.47 -14.46
CA PRO A 996 31.78 16.59 -14.17
C PRO A 996 32.69 16.81 -15.39
N MET A 997 32.21 16.68 -16.65
CA MET A 997 33.06 16.83 -17.84
C MET A 997 33.56 18.26 -18.02
N GLU A 998 34.75 18.46 -18.61
CA GLU A 998 35.16 19.81 -19.00
C GLU A 998 34.20 20.40 -20.04
N SER A 999 33.84 21.68 -19.87
CA SER A 999 33.03 22.40 -20.88
C SER A 999 33.84 22.96 -22.04
N GLY A 1000 35.17 22.86 -21.98
CA GLY A 1000 36.12 23.65 -22.77
C GLY A 1000 36.33 25.09 -22.28
N TRP A 1001 35.56 25.54 -21.27
CA TRP A 1001 35.86 26.77 -20.52
C TRP A 1001 36.70 26.44 -19.28
N ARG A 1002 37.79 27.20 -19.07
CA ARG A 1002 38.76 26.96 -18.00
C ARG A 1002 38.10 26.96 -16.61
N GLY A 1003 38.12 25.81 -15.93
CA GLY A 1003 37.57 25.66 -14.58
C GLY A 1003 36.04 25.62 -14.52
N ARG A 1004 35.37 25.29 -15.62
CA ARG A 1004 33.92 25.11 -15.71
C ARG A 1004 33.56 23.77 -16.34
N THR A 1005 32.64 23.05 -15.73
CA THR A 1005 32.16 21.78 -16.27
C THR A 1005 30.94 21.96 -17.18
N ALA A 1006 30.64 20.94 -17.98
CA ALA A 1006 29.45 20.90 -18.82
C ALA A 1006 28.18 20.64 -17.99
N GLY A 1007 27.02 20.58 -18.66
CA GLY A 1007 25.74 20.24 -18.07
C GLY A 1007 24.68 20.02 -19.16
N PRO A 1008 23.56 19.34 -18.85
CA PRO A 1008 22.49 19.08 -19.82
C PRO A 1008 21.81 20.37 -20.26
N SER A 1009 21.69 20.60 -21.58
CA SER A 1009 21.04 21.82 -22.10
C SER A 1009 19.54 21.68 -22.36
N PHE A 1010 19.01 20.45 -22.42
CA PHE A 1010 17.60 20.15 -22.71
C PHE A 1010 17.10 20.72 -24.06
N GLU A 1011 18.00 20.98 -25.00
CA GLU A 1011 17.68 21.61 -26.28
C GLU A 1011 17.03 20.61 -27.25
N LEU A 1012 15.87 20.97 -27.79
CA LEU A 1012 15.13 20.15 -28.75
C LEU A 1012 15.53 20.53 -30.18
N GLU A 1013 15.96 19.54 -30.99
CA GLU A 1013 16.27 19.73 -32.42
C GLU A 1013 15.01 20.00 -33.26
N GLU A 1014 13.85 19.50 -32.80
CA GLU A 1014 12.52 19.69 -33.37
C GLU A 1014 11.47 19.54 -32.23
N PRO A 1015 10.29 20.20 -32.31
CA PRO A 1015 9.25 20.03 -31.31
C PRO A 1015 8.63 18.62 -31.38
N PRO A 1016 8.46 17.91 -30.24
CA PRO A 1016 7.71 16.66 -30.17
C PRO A 1016 6.28 16.84 -30.68
N ALA A 1017 5.79 15.90 -31.50
CA ALA A 1017 4.48 16.02 -32.16
C ALA A 1017 3.77 14.67 -32.27
N TYR A 1018 2.44 14.66 -32.16
CA TYR A 1018 1.66 13.43 -32.23
C TYR A 1018 1.69 12.81 -33.64
N ILE A 1019 2.05 11.53 -33.72
CA ILE A 1019 2.06 10.76 -34.97
C ILE A 1019 0.76 9.96 -35.05
N ALA A 1020 -0.20 10.43 -35.86
CA ALA A 1020 -1.56 9.87 -36.02
C ALA A 1020 -1.66 8.44 -36.58
N ARG A 1021 -0.55 7.71 -36.64
CA ARG A 1021 -0.45 6.31 -37.08
C ARG A 1021 0.45 5.54 -36.11
N PRO A 1022 -0.12 4.83 -35.11
CA PRO A 1022 0.66 4.13 -34.08
C PRO A 1022 1.71 3.17 -34.66
N ASP A 1023 1.38 2.42 -35.71
CA ASP A 1023 2.28 1.52 -36.43
C ASP A 1023 3.51 2.24 -37.01
N VAL A 1024 3.32 3.45 -37.54
CA VAL A 1024 4.39 4.32 -38.03
C VAL A 1024 5.17 4.95 -36.88
N ALA A 1025 4.49 5.35 -35.81
CA ALA A 1025 5.11 5.91 -34.61
C ALA A 1025 6.07 4.91 -33.95
N ARG A 1026 5.62 3.67 -33.70
CA ARG A 1026 6.46 2.59 -33.14
C ARG A 1026 7.67 2.30 -34.03
N ARG A 1027 7.51 2.25 -35.36
CA ARG A 1027 8.64 2.11 -36.31
C ARG A 1027 9.61 3.29 -36.23
N GLY A 1028 9.11 4.51 -36.09
CA GLY A 1028 9.90 5.73 -35.90
C GLY A 1028 10.72 5.70 -34.60
N PHE A 1029 10.08 5.34 -33.48
CA PHE A 1029 10.76 5.18 -32.18
C PHE A 1029 11.83 4.10 -32.27
N ALA A 1030 11.52 2.96 -32.89
CA ALA A 1030 12.46 1.87 -33.14
C ALA A 1030 13.66 2.25 -34.02
N MET A 1031 13.56 3.30 -34.84
CA MET A 1031 14.70 3.86 -35.57
C MET A 1031 15.49 4.84 -34.70
N ARG A 1032 14.82 5.76 -34.00
CA ARG A 1032 15.47 6.73 -33.11
C ARG A 1032 16.24 6.04 -31.98
N PHE A 1033 15.67 5.03 -31.31
CA PHE A 1033 16.35 4.25 -30.28
C PHE A 1033 17.56 3.45 -30.80
N ARG A 1034 17.51 2.92 -32.04
CA ARG A 1034 18.69 2.29 -32.66
C ARG A 1034 19.81 3.30 -32.90
N HIS A 1035 19.48 4.51 -33.34
CA HIS A 1035 20.49 5.57 -33.52
C HIS A 1035 21.07 6.03 -32.17
N LEU A 1036 20.23 6.16 -31.13
CA LEU A 1036 20.68 6.44 -29.77
C LEU A 1036 21.63 5.36 -29.23
N ALA A 1037 21.29 4.07 -29.39
CA ALA A 1037 22.13 2.95 -28.96
C ALA A 1037 23.51 2.94 -29.64
N VAL A 1038 23.58 3.27 -30.94
CA VAL A 1038 24.86 3.42 -31.65
C VAL A 1038 25.65 4.61 -31.11
N MET A 1039 25.03 5.80 -31.04
CA MET A 1039 25.67 7.01 -30.49
C MET A 1039 26.19 6.81 -29.07
N ALA A 1040 25.46 6.06 -28.22
CA ALA A 1040 25.84 5.76 -26.85
C ALA A 1040 27.06 4.82 -26.76
N ARG A 1041 27.17 3.81 -27.63
CA ARG A 1041 28.37 2.96 -27.73
C ARG A 1041 29.59 3.68 -28.29
N GLU A 1042 29.39 4.79 -29.00
CA GLU A 1042 30.45 5.67 -29.50
C GLU A 1042 30.90 6.72 -28.47
N CYS A 1043 30.24 6.82 -27.31
CA CYS A 1043 30.59 7.75 -26.24
C CYS A 1043 31.39 7.05 -25.13
N GLU A 1044 32.65 7.44 -24.93
CA GLU A 1044 33.45 6.99 -23.78
C GLU A 1044 32.76 7.31 -22.44
N GLY A 1045 32.93 6.45 -21.44
CA GLY A 1045 32.39 6.64 -20.09
C GLY A 1045 30.86 6.53 -19.92
N VAL A 1046 30.08 6.35 -20.99
CA VAL A 1046 28.65 6.04 -20.89
C VAL A 1046 28.49 4.63 -20.30
N PRO A 1047 27.73 4.42 -19.21
CA PRO A 1047 27.54 3.09 -18.63
C PRO A 1047 26.81 2.14 -19.60
N ASP A 1048 27.32 0.91 -19.79
CA ASP A 1048 26.84 -0.04 -20.81
C ASP A 1048 25.32 -0.30 -20.77
N ARG A 1049 24.71 -0.27 -19.59
CA ARG A 1049 23.25 -0.37 -19.40
C ARG A 1049 22.44 0.64 -20.23
N VAL A 1050 23.01 1.81 -20.56
CA VAL A 1050 22.34 2.86 -21.34
C VAL A 1050 22.16 2.44 -22.82
N PRO A 1051 23.20 2.12 -23.59
CA PRO A 1051 23.03 1.57 -24.95
C PRO A 1051 22.30 0.22 -24.98
N GLU A 1052 22.37 -0.60 -23.92
CA GLU A 1052 21.58 -1.84 -23.80
C GLU A 1052 20.08 -1.54 -23.72
N LEU A 1053 19.64 -0.68 -22.78
CA LEU A 1053 18.24 -0.28 -22.62
C LEU A 1053 17.70 0.40 -23.89
N MET A 1054 18.51 1.22 -24.57
CA MET A 1054 18.18 1.78 -25.88
C MET A 1054 18.01 0.71 -26.96
N THR A 1055 18.84 -0.34 -26.96
CA THR A 1055 18.72 -1.47 -27.90
C THR A 1055 17.42 -2.24 -27.65
N TRP A 1056 17.13 -2.57 -26.39
CA TRP A 1056 15.91 -3.26 -25.98
C TRP A 1056 14.65 -2.50 -26.41
N TYR A 1057 14.59 -1.19 -26.16
CA TYR A 1057 13.47 -0.36 -26.60
C TYR A 1057 13.35 -0.29 -28.14
N ALA A 1058 14.47 -0.30 -28.86
CA ALA A 1058 14.44 -0.32 -30.32
C ALA A 1058 13.86 -1.64 -30.87
N GLU A 1059 14.24 -2.78 -30.29
CA GLU A 1059 13.74 -4.11 -30.70
C GLU A 1059 12.26 -4.29 -30.33
N ARG A 1060 11.88 -3.89 -29.11
CA ARG A 1060 10.49 -3.87 -28.64
C ARG A 1060 9.60 -3.05 -29.56
N PHE A 1061 9.94 -1.79 -29.82
CA PHE A 1061 9.13 -0.95 -30.70
C PHE A 1061 9.18 -1.41 -32.18
N ALA A 1062 10.23 -2.11 -32.61
CA ALA A 1062 10.23 -2.77 -33.91
C ALA A 1062 9.25 -3.96 -33.96
N HIS A 1063 8.98 -4.63 -32.84
CA HIS A 1063 7.92 -5.64 -32.72
C HIS A 1063 6.53 -5.01 -32.65
N GLU A 1064 6.31 -4.02 -31.77
CA GLU A 1064 5.04 -3.29 -31.65
C GLU A 1064 4.65 -2.57 -32.97
N GLY A 1065 5.61 -2.27 -33.85
CA GLY A 1065 5.36 -1.73 -35.19
C GLY A 1065 5.14 -2.78 -36.29
N ARG A 1066 5.15 -4.08 -35.99
CA ARG A 1066 4.87 -5.17 -36.95
C ARG A 1066 3.56 -5.92 -36.65
N SER A 1067 3.02 -5.72 -35.46
CA SER A 1067 1.62 -6.04 -35.11
C SER A 1067 0.67 -5.05 -35.80
#